data_AF-A0A5J5ACP5-F1
#
_entry.id   AF-A0A5J5ACP5-F1
#
_cell.length_a   1.000
_cell.length_b   1.000
_cell.length_c   1.000
_cell.angle_alpha   90.00
_cell.angle_beta   90.00
_cell.angle_gamma   90.00
#
_symmetry.space_group_name_H-M   'P 1'
#
loop_
_entity.id
_entity.type
_entity.pdbx_description
1 polymer ?
#
loop_
_entity_poly.entity_id
_entity_poly.type
_entity_poly.pdbx_seq_one_letter_code
_entity_poly.pdbx_strand_id
1 'polypeptide(L)'
;MLKGSLLLPRLPPVSSFRSGITLGKMSTTRAPSCPKFIPVEQTEISSIRRVDGFKFSLVSYNVLAQVYVKSALFPHSPSACLKWKARSQAILTVLKSLGTDFLCLQELDEYDSFYKGNMENHGYSSIYIQRSGQKRDGCGIFYKHKSAELVLEEKIEYNDLVNSIQDETTLYVDKDDDALTSGNKDSEPNDGLVDKETHEDPNDPCVRLKRDCVGIMGAFKLKDPSQHLIIVANTHIYWDPEWADVKLAQAKYLLLRLAQFKTLVSDKLGCTPAVIVAGDFNSTPGDKVYQYLISGSSTMGPRVECSEDLPIPLQSVYASTRGEPQFTNVTPGFTDTATKRVKIQHKTDHFQTGWLDFLMAIEVPLHHKFEVNFTNKSIVKAIDHPLPDPPILTLSNLDLLSGRFPVTYFYFYRRPLVNNFTSILEALKSSLALTLNHFFPFAGRIVQNPNTSEPEIICDNNGALVVEAHANIPLRELNFYDLNQSLQGKLVSINHDFPLQIQVTRYTCGGISITFTFDHALADASAFGKFLVTWSEIAINKPISCIPDHRRYLRARSPPTYDPSLDKTFVTCTMEDIINMPTTNILLKRLYHIDVSSINRLQRLACIDGSKRTKIEAFSAYIWKIMVRAIGESHKHCKMGWLIDGRTRMCKDQNLMSNYIGNVLSLGFGEASVVELKEGSISDVARIVQNAISQVTNEAHFLDLIDWIECHRPGLMLSKIVLGRGGPAVVVSSGRRFPVAELDFGFGSPVLGTVCSTIERIGVGYINQRQSARGDGSWTVSAILWPELAAAIESDSDHVFQPMYANHLQL
;
A
#
# COMPACT_ATOMS: atom_id res chain seq x y z
N MET A 1 60.72 1.37 55.93
CA MET A 1 60.09 0.54 56.98
C MET A 1 59.13 -0.41 56.26
N LEU A 2 59.27 -1.74 56.17
CA LEU A 2 59.54 -2.79 57.19
C LEU A 2 58.48 -2.75 58.30
N LYS A 3 57.70 -3.79 58.65
CA LYS A 3 57.64 -5.26 58.36
C LYS A 3 56.14 -5.70 58.45
N GLY A 4 55.68 -6.92 58.14
CA GLY A 4 56.27 -8.20 57.70
C GLY A 4 55.13 -9.24 57.47
N SER A 5 55.30 -10.28 56.62
CA SER A 5 55.86 -11.61 56.95
C SER A 5 54.87 -12.53 57.68
N LEU A 6 54.56 -13.79 57.34
CA LEU A 6 55.09 -14.82 56.39
C LEU A 6 53.87 -15.70 55.94
N LEU A 7 53.91 -16.87 55.26
CA LEU A 7 54.95 -17.87 54.91
C LEU A 7 54.58 -18.57 53.56
N LEU A 8 55.07 -19.78 53.31
CA LEU A 8 54.91 -20.67 52.13
C LEU A 8 54.98 -22.14 52.62
N PRO A 9 54.66 -23.17 51.80
CA PRO A 9 55.74 -23.90 51.09
C PRO A 9 55.35 -24.41 49.67
N ARG A 10 56.17 -24.14 48.63
CA ARG A 10 57.09 -25.07 47.89
C ARG A 10 56.38 -26.06 46.91
N LEU A 11 56.82 -26.44 45.71
CA LEU A 11 57.97 -26.32 44.76
C LEU A 11 57.63 -27.36 43.60
N PRO A 12 58.47 -27.70 42.60
CA PRO A 12 59.03 -26.97 41.43
C PRO A 12 58.77 -27.80 40.11
N PRO A 13 59.58 -27.81 39.02
CA PRO A 13 60.64 -26.92 38.52
C PRO A 13 60.47 -26.46 37.04
N VAL A 14 61.45 -25.68 36.56
CA VAL A 14 61.59 -25.15 35.19
C VAL A 14 62.77 -25.82 34.46
N SER A 15 62.70 -25.97 33.14
CA SER A 15 63.86 -26.13 32.24
C SER A 15 63.67 -25.21 31.01
N SER A 16 64.32 -24.04 30.93
CA SER A 16 65.75 -23.73 30.74
C SER A 16 66.05 -23.38 29.28
N PHE A 17 66.32 -22.10 29.04
CA PHE A 17 66.68 -21.50 27.75
C PHE A 17 67.97 -22.07 27.15
N ARG A 18 68.07 -22.07 25.81
CA ARG A 18 69.32 -21.81 25.09
C ARG A 18 69.08 -21.00 23.80
N SER A 19 70.11 -20.26 23.43
CA SER A 19 70.16 -19.23 22.38
C SER A 19 70.18 -19.78 20.94
N GLY A 20 69.64 -19.02 19.98
CA GLY A 20 69.84 -19.21 18.55
C GLY A 20 69.49 -17.95 17.75
N ILE A 21 70.46 -17.38 17.04
CA ILE A 21 70.32 -16.13 16.27
C ILE A 21 69.99 -16.45 14.81
N THR A 22 69.06 -15.67 14.23
CA THR A 22 68.66 -15.59 12.82
C THR A 22 68.33 -16.90 12.07
N LEU A 23 67.04 -17.12 11.82
CA LEU A 23 66.57 -17.90 10.66
C LEU A 23 65.48 -17.12 9.91
N GLY A 24 65.76 -16.69 8.68
CA GLY A 24 64.77 -16.06 7.81
C GLY A 24 63.98 -17.11 7.02
N LYS A 25 62.79 -17.49 7.51
CA LYS A 25 61.73 -18.32 6.91
C LYS A 25 60.46 -18.12 7.74
N MET A 26 59.21 -18.14 7.25
CA MET A 26 58.62 -18.34 5.93
C MET A 26 57.39 -17.40 5.80
N SER A 27 56.95 -17.13 4.57
CA SER A 27 55.71 -16.35 4.32
C SER A 27 54.49 -17.01 4.97
N THR A 28 53.87 -16.33 5.93
CA THR A 28 52.57 -16.73 6.50
C THR A 28 51.45 -16.06 5.73
N THR A 29 51.11 -16.60 4.55
CA THR A 29 49.86 -16.22 3.87
C THR A 29 48.69 -16.54 4.78
N ARG A 30 47.94 -15.51 5.21
CA ARG A 30 46.70 -15.67 5.98
C ARG A 30 45.80 -16.67 5.27
N ALA A 31 45.19 -17.59 6.03
CA ALA A 31 44.09 -18.39 5.52
C ALA A 31 43.00 -17.45 4.98
N PRO A 32 42.37 -17.76 3.82
CA PRO A 32 41.31 -16.93 3.29
C PRO A 32 40.18 -16.83 4.32
N SER A 33 39.81 -15.61 4.67
CA SER A 33 38.70 -15.36 5.59
C SER A 33 37.42 -15.95 5.00
N CYS A 34 36.74 -16.82 5.76
CA CYS A 34 35.40 -17.26 5.40
C CYS A 34 34.52 -16.03 5.13
N PRO A 35 33.79 -15.96 4.01
CA PRO A 35 32.86 -14.87 3.77
C PRO A 35 31.88 -14.78 4.94
N LYS A 36 31.94 -13.68 5.69
CA LYS A 36 30.83 -13.35 6.59
C LYS A 36 29.66 -12.96 5.70
N PHE A 37 28.55 -13.66 5.82
CA PHE A 37 27.27 -13.10 5.43
C PHE A 37 27.15 -11.76 6.13
N ILE A 38 27.22 -10.68 5.36
CA ILE A 38 26.94 -9.33 5.87
C ILE A 38 25.42 -9.32 6.01
N PRO A 39 24.85 -9.18 7.22
CA PRO A 39 23.44 -8.90 7.33
C PRO A 39 23.18 -7.63 6.53
N VAL A 40 22.10 -7.56 5.75
CA VAL A 40 21.64 -6.29 5.19
C VAL A 40 21.05 -5.50 6.36
N GLU A 41 21.97 -4.89 7.12
CA GLU A 41 21.76 -4.35 8.46
C GLU A 41 21.50 -2.85 8.36
N GLN A 42 20.28 -2.50 7.95
CA GLN A 42 19.66 -1.27 8.40
C GLN A 42 18.21 -1.55 8.82
N THR A 43 17.88 -1.10 10.03
CA THR A 43 16.57 -1.19 10.71
C THR A 43 16.06 -2.59 11.04
N GLU A 44 15.32 -2.66 12.15
CA GLU A 44 14.81 -3.90 12.73
C GLU A 44 13.86 -4.63 11.78
N ILE A 45 13.92 -5.97 11.81
CA ILE A 45 13.05 -6.82 11.00
C ILE A 45 11.59 -6.55 11.44
N SER A 46 10.81 -5.93 10.57
CA SER A 46 9.35 -5.79 10.65
C SER A 46 8.67 -7.15 10.48
N SER A 47 8.91 -8.06 11.43
CA SER A 47 8.25 -9.37 11.43
C SER A 47 6.74 -9.14 11.53
N ILE A 48 6.02 -9.41 10.44
CA ILE A 48 4.55 -9.36 10.40
C ILE A 48 4.04 -10.52 11.27
N ARG A 49 4.01 -10.30 12.59
CA ARG A 49 3.58 -11.28 13.58
C ARG A 49 2.07 -11.39 13.54
N ARG A 50 1.56 -12.27 12.69
CA ARG A 50 0.25 -12.89 12.94
C ARG A 50 0.39 -13.81 14.17
N VAL A 51 -0.57 -13.70 15.09
CA VAL A 51 -0.53 -14.42 16.38
C VAL A 51 -0.63 -15.95 16.18
N ASP A 52 -1.27 -16.37 15.08
CA ASP A 52 -1.57 -17.77 14.75
C ASP A 52 -0.74 -18.33 13.58
N GLY A 53 0.44 -17.74 13.29
CA GLY A 53 1.29 -18.12 12.15
C GLY A 53 2.31 -19.22 12.44
N PHE A 54 2.53 -20.13 11.48
CA PHE A 54 3.63 -21.10 11.48
C PHE A 54 4.95 -20.47 10.98
N LYS A 55 6.09 -21.11 11.31
CA LYS A 55 7.43 -20.60 10.97
C LYS A 55 8.30 -21.71 10.41
N PHE A 56 8.98 -21.41 9.31
CA PHE A 56 10.05 -22.22 8.72
C PHE A 56 11.05 -21.27 8.07
N SER A 57 12.19 -21.81 7.63
CA SER A 57 13.24 -21.09 6.92
C SER A 57 13.45 -21.64 5.51
N LEU A 58 13.68 -20.76 4.54
CA LEU A 58 14.02 -21.12 3.16
C LEU A 58 15.18 -20.24 2.68
N VAL A 59 16.10 -20.83 1.90
CA VAL A 59 17.19 -20.13 1.23
C VAL A 59 17.22 -20.53 -0.25
N SER A 60 17.35 -19.55 -1.15
CA SER A 60 17.75 -19.77 -2.55
C SER A 60 19.26 -19.54 -2.68
N TYR A 61 19.99 -20.40 -3.40
CA TYR A 61 21.45 -20.31 -3.51
C TYR A 61 22.00 -20.99 -4.77
N ASN A 62 22.52 -20.19 -5.70
CA ASN A 62 23.24 -20.69 -6.87
C ASN A 62 24.65 -21.15 -6.42
N VAL A 63 24.98 -22.43 -6.60
CA VAL A 63 26.24 -23.03 -6.10
C VAL A 63 27.44 -22.89 -7.06
N LEU A 64 27.19 -22.35 -8.27
CA LEU A 64 28.12 -22.27 -9.40
C LEU A 64 28.70 -23.63 -9.82
N ALA A 65 28.21 -24.21 -10.91
CA ALA A 65 28.61 -25.55 -11.35
C ALA A 65 30.11 -25.60 -11.73
N GLN A 66 30.79 -26.72 -11.49
CA GLN A 66 32.21 -26.89 -11.82
C GLN A 66 32.49 -26.72 -13.31
N VAL A 67 31.54 -27.04 -14.18
CA VAL A 67 31.64 -26.86 -15.65
C VAL A 67 31.82 -25.39 -16.06
N TYR A 68 31.32 -24.44 -15.27
CA TYR A 68 31.44 -23.01 -15.54
C TYR A 68 32.70 -22.38 -14.90
N VAL A 69 33.32 -23.07 -13.94
CA VAL A 69 34.53 -22.58 -13.27
C VAL A 69 35.78 -22.76 -14.14
N LYS A 70 36.09 -21.73 -14.92
CA LYS A 70 37.31 -21.60 -15.72
C LYS A 70 38.26 -20.59 -15.07
N SER A 71 39.55 -20.87 -15.00
CA SER A 71 40.55 -19.96 -14.40
C SER A 71 40.61 -18.58 -15.07
N ALA A 72 40.31 -18.50 -16.36
CA ALA A 72 40.22 -17.24 -17.09
C ALA A 72 39.05 -16.34 -16.63
N LEU A 73 37.94 -16.94 -16.15
CA LEU A 73 36.76 -16.21 -15.65
C LEU A 73 36.91 -15.78 -14.19
N PHE A 74 37.79 -16.45 -13.42
CA PHE A 74 38.04 -16.19 -12.01
C PHE A 74 39.53 -15.90 -11.71
N PRO A 75 40.16 -14.92 -12.39
CA PRO A 75 41.61 -14.69 -12.31
C PRO A 75 42.10 -14.24 -10.93
N HIS A 76 41.21 -13.68 -10.11
CA HIS A 76 41.50 -13.22 -8.75
C HIS A 76 41.37 -14.32 -7.68
N SER A 77 40.78 -15.47 -8.03
CA SER A 77 40.57 -16.58 -7.10
C SER A 77 41.80 -17.51 -7.07
N PRO A 78 42.28 -17.93 -5.89
CA PRO A 78 43.37 -18.89 -5.80
C PRO A 78 43.03 -20.19 -6.55
N SER A 79 43.93 -20.66 -7.41
CA SER A 79 43.68 -21.81 -8.29
C SER A 79 43.33 -23.12 -7.57
N ALA A 80 43.68 -23.24 -6.28
CA ALA A 80 43.24 -24.32 -5.41
C ALA A 80 41.73 -24.26 -5.11
N CYS A 81 41.17 -23.07 -4.90
CA CYS A 81 39.75 -22.84 -4.59
C CYS A 81 38.82 -23.09 -5.79
N LEU A 82 39.34 -22.99 -7.01
CA LEU A 82 38.59 -23.26 -8.25
C LEU A 82 38.39 -24.76 -8.54
N LYS A 83 39.13 -25.64 -7.86
CA LYS A 83 39.05 -27.10 -8.05
C LYS A 83 37.90 -27.70 -7.25
N TRP A 84 37.13 -28.57 -7.88
CA TRP A 84 35.95 -29.22 -7.30
C TRP A 84 36.20 -29.76 -5.90
N LYS A 85 37.25 -30.56 -5.70
CA LYS A 85 37.60 -31.18 -4.42
C LYS A 85 37.75 -30.18 -3.25
N ALA A 86 38.13 -28.94 -3.52
CA ALA A 86 38.21 -27.88 -2.51
C ALA A 86 36.90 -27.08 -2.43
N ARG A 87 36.31 -26.70 -3.58
CA ARG A 87 35.09 -25.89 -3.63
C ARG A 87 33.89 -26.64 -3.02
N SER A 88 33.72 -27.92 -3.34
CA SER A 88 32.62 -28.75 -2.85
C SER A 88 32.58 -28.84 -1.33
N GLN A 89 33.74 -28.99 -0.67
CA GLN A 89 33.84 -28.99 0.79
C GLN A 89 33.48 -27.63 1.39
N ALA A 90 33.91 -26.53 0.77
CA ALA A 90 33.56 -25.18 1.22
C ALA A 90 32.04 -24.89 1.06
N ILE A 91 31.46 -25.21 -0.10
CA ILE A 91 30.01 -25.11 -0.35
C ILE A 91 29.25 -25.95 0.67
N LEU A 92 29.65 -27.20 0.88
CA LEU A 92 29.00 -28.10 1.83
C LEU A 92 29.07 -27.58 3.27
N THR A 93 30.18 -26.94 3.68
CA THR A 93 30.28 -26.26 4.97
C THR A 93 29.30 -25.09 5.07
N VAL A 94 29.17 -24.26 4.02
CA VAL A 94 28.19 -23.16 3.97
C VAL A 94 26.77 -23.70 4.08
N LEU A 95 26.37 -24.64 3.23
CA LEU A 95 25.02 -25.22 3.20
C LEU A 95 24.60 -25.82 4.56
N LYS A 96 25.53 -26.51 5.24
CA LYS A 96 25.31 -27.03 6.59
C LYS A 96 25.15 -25.92 7.63
N SER A 97 25.98 -24.87 7.54
CA SER A 97 25.98 -23.76 8.51
C SER A 97 24.72 -22.89 8.44
N LEU A 98 24.06 -22.81 7.27
CA LEU A 98 22.80 -22.09 7.10
C LEU A 98 21.67 -22.67 7.94
N GLY A 99 21.65 -23.99 8.15
CA GLY A 99 20.71 -24.64 9.05
C GLY A 99 19.23 -24.39 8.73
N THR A 100 18.89 -24.05 7.48
CA THR A 100 17.52 -23.72 7.01
C THR A 100 16.63 -24.96 6.87
N ASP A 101 15.30 -24.82 6.83
CA ASP A 101 14.37 -25.95 6.65
C ASP A 101 14.26 -26.38 5.18
N PHE A 102 14.40 -25.43 4.27
CA PHE A 102 14.44 -25.63 2.81
C PHE A 102 15.67 -24.93 2.18
N LEU A 103 16.33 -25.61 1.25
CA LEU A 103 17.40 -25.10 0.38
C LEU A 103 16.98 -25.30 -1.09
N CYS A 104 16.80 -24.22 -1.84
CA CYS A 104 16.60 -24.22 -3.27
C CYS A 104 17.95 -23.92 -3.94
N LEU A 105 18.57 -24.92 -4.57
CA LEU A 105 19.90 -24.80 -5.18
C LEU A 105 19.81 -24.77 -6.70
N GLN A 106 20.55 -23.85 -7.32
CA GLN A 106 20.71 -23.71 -8.77
C GLN A 106 22.16 -24.01 -9.18
N GLU A 107 22.37 -24.37 -10.45
CA GLU A 107 23.66 -24.84 -11.00
C GLU A 107 24.25 -26.03 -10.23
N LEU A 108 23.38 -26.92 -9.76
CA LEU A 108 23.77 -28.05 -8.95
C LEU A 108 24.31 -29.18 -9.83
N ASP A 109 25.63 -29.36 -9.88
CA ASP A 109 26.28 -30.54 -10.45
C ASP A 109 26.62 -31.59 -9.38
N GLU A 110 27.07 -32.79 -9.78
CA GLU A 110 27.53 -33.85 -8.86
C GLU A 110 26.51 -34.20 -7.76
N TYR A 111 25.21 -34.20 -8.10
CA TYR A 111 24.10 -34.42 -7.16
C TYR A 111 24.19 -35.78 -6.43
N ASP A 112 24.18 -36.90 -7.17
CA ASP A 112 24.21 -38.24 -6.58
C ASP A 112 25.58 -38.61 -5.98
N SER A 113 26.67 -38.13 -6.59
CA SER A 113 28.05 -38.42 -6.18
C SER A 113 28.50 -37.62 -4.94
N PHE A 114 27.96 -36.43 -4.73
CA PHE A 114 28.37 -35.53 -3.65
C PHE A 114 27.20 -35.05 -2.79
N TYR A 115 26.26 -34.27 -3.33
CA TYR A 115 25.32 -33.51 -2.51
C TYR A 115 24.32 -34.39 -1.76
N LYS A 116 23.69 -35.35 -2.45
CA LYS A 116 22.62 -36.19 -1.91
C LYS A 116 23.02 -36.87 -0.60
N GLY A 117 24.01 -37.77 -0.66
CA GLY A 117 24.48 -38.50 0.52
C GLY A 117 25.10 -37.59 1.61
N ASN A 118 25.74 -36.48 1.25
CA ASN A 118 26.29 -35.56 2.26
C ASN A 118 25.20 -34.78 3.01
N MET A 119 24.11 -34.40 2.33
CA MET A 119 22.99 -33.67 2.92
C MET A 119 22.00 -34.60 3.65
N GLU A 120 21.80 -35.83 3.17
CA GLU A 120 21.10 -36.91 3.89
C GLU A 120 21.71 -37.16 5.27
N ASN A 121 23.05 -37.27 5.34
CA ASN A 121 23.80 -37.37 6.60
C ASN A 121 23.64 -36.14 7.54
N HIS A 122 23.04 -35.04 7.07
CA HIS A 122 22.77 -33.83 7.84
C HIS A 122 21.25 -33.57 8.02
N GLY A 123 20.42 -34.59 7.76
CA GLY A 123 18.99 -34.57 8.05
C GLY A 123 18.11 -33.98 6.94
N TYR A 124 18.61 -33.85 5.72
CA TYR A 124 17.84 -33.40 4.55
C TYR A 124 17.46 -34.57 3.64
N SER A 125 16.24 -34.54 3.12
CA SER A 125 15.85 -35.26 1.91
C SER A 125 15.88 -34.29 0.73
N SER A 126 15.91 -34.78 -0.51
CA SER A 126 15.99 -33.90 -1.68
C SER A 126 15.34 -34.43 -2.95
N ILE A 127 14.86 -33.50 -3.76
CA ILE A 127 14.41 -33.71 -5.14
C ILE A 127 15.31 -32.93 -6.09
N TYR A 128 15.54 -33.44 -7.30
CA TYR A 128 16.50 -32.90 -8.27
C TYR A 128 16.05 -33.14 -9.71
N ILE A 129 16.38 -32.19 -10.58
CA ILE A 129 16.31 -32.30 -12.03
C ILE A 129 17.63 -31.82 -12.63
N GLN A 130 18.26 -32.66 -13.47
CA GLN A 130 19.39 -32.26 -14.30
C GLN A 130 18.88 -31.61 -15.58
N ARG A 131 19.63 -30.65 -16.12
CA ARG A 131 19.36 -30.09 -17.44
C ARG A 131 19.55 -31.13 -18.54
N SER A 132 18.69 -31.07 -19.56
CA SER A 132 18.81 -31.90 -20.76
C SER A 132 20.01 -31.50 -21.64
N GLY A 133 20.35 -32.37 -22.60
CA GLY A 133 21.51 -32.18 -23.49
C GLY A 133 22.85 -32.53 -22.83
N GLN A 134 23.91 -31.80 -23.18
CA GLN A 134 25.29 -32.03 -22.70
C GLN A 134 25.59 -31.35 -21.33
N LYS A 135 24.58 -30.76 -20.70
CA LYS A 135 24.70 -30.03 -19.44
C LYS A 135 24.61 -31.01 -18.26
N ARG A 136 25.46 -30.81 -17.25
CA ARG A 136 25.57 -31.69 -16.07
C ARG A 136 25.15 -31.02 -14.76
N ASP A 137 24.76 -29.76 -14.85
CA ASP A 137 24.16 -28.97 -13.79
C ASP A 137 22.62 -29.08 -13.81
N GLY A 138 21.98 -28.67 -12.72
CA GLY A 138 20.55 -28.77 -12.54
C GLY A 138 20.01 -27.92 -11.40
N CYS A 139 18.75 -28.18 -11.02
CA CYS A 139 18.06 -27.53 -9.91
C CYS A 139 17.64 -28.57 -8.88
N GLY A 140 17.81 -28.27 -7.60
CA GLY A 140 17.42 -29.16 -6.50
C GLY A 140 16.70 -28.44 -5.36
N ILE A 141 15.80 -29.15 -4.68
CA ILE A 141 15.18 -28.68 -3.43
C ILE A 141 15.53 -29.69 -2.33
N PHE A 142 16.29 -29.26 -1.32
CA PHE A 142 16.60 -30.05 -0.13
C PHE A 142 15.74 -29.55 1.03
N TYR A 143 15.14 -30.47 1.78
CA TYR A 143 14.21 -30.16 2.87
C TYR A 143 14.49 -31.06 4.08
N LYS A 144 14.40 -30.53 5.30
CA LYS A 144 14.66 -31.34 6.50
C LYS A 144 13.55 -32.35 6.77
N HIS A 145 13.92 -33.61 7.02
CA HIS A 145 12.97 -34.70 7.33
C HIS A 145 12.04 -34.42 8.52
N LYS A 146 12.51 -33.57 9.46
CA LYS A 146 11.79 -33.18 10.67
C LYS A 146 10.87 -31.97 10.49
N SER A 147 11.10 -31.17 9.44
CA SER A 147 10.36 -29.92 9.19
C SER A 147 9.28 -30.12 8.12
N ALA A 148 9.53 -31.01 7.15
CA ALA A 148 8.65 -31.24 6.01
C ALA A 148 8.64 -32.69 5.51
N GLU A 149 7.60 -33.03 4.75
CA GLU A 149 7.41 -34.27 4.02
C GLU A 149 6.97 -33.97 2.59
N LEU A 150 7.68 -34.51 1.60
CA LEU A 150 7.28 -34.39 0.20
C LEU A 150 6.05 -35.27 -0.06
N VAL A 151 5.00 -34.68 -0.64
CA VAL A 151 3.75 -35.36 -0.98
C VAL A 151 3.65 -35.60 -2.49
N LEU A 152 4.08 -34.62 -3.29
CA LEU A 152 4.12 -34.67 -4.76
C LEU A 152 5.33 -33.88 -5.26
N GLU A 153 5.94 -34.30 -6.36
CA GLU A 153 6.92 -33.52 -7.13
C GLU A 153 6.45 -33.30 -8.56
N GLU A 154 6.85 -32.17 -9.15
CA GLU A 154 6.73 -31.91 -10.58
C GLU A 154 8.03 -31.30 -11.11
N LYS A 155 8.38 -31.68 -12.35
CA LYS A 155 9.59 -31.28 -13.08
C LYS A 155 9.19 -30.47 -14.30
N ILE A 156 9.93 -29.40 -14.58
CA ILE A 156 9.75 -28.52 -15.73
C ILE A 156 11.01 -28.61 -16.59
N GLU A 157 10.87 -29.06 -17.83
CA GLU A 157 11.87 -28.82 -18.88
C GLU A 157 11.36 -27.68 -19.76
N TYR A 158 12.04 -26.53 -19.75
CA TYR A 158 11.56 -25.37 -20.54
C TYR A 158 11.66 -25.58 -22.06
N ASN A 159 12.30 -26.65 -22.52
CA ASN A 159 12.27 -27.06 -23.92
C ASN A 159 10.87 -27.56 -24.35
N ASP A 160 9.99 -27.96 -23.42
CA ASP A 160 8.61 -28.37 -23.72
C ASP A 160 7.77 -27.26 -24.39
N LEU A 161 8.16 -26.00 -24.19
CA LEU A 161 7.61 -24.83 -24.91
C LEU A 161 7.72 -24.94 -26.44
N VAL A 162 8.76 -25.62 -26.94
CA VAL A 162 8.96 -25.82 -28.38
C VAL A 162 7.90 -26.77 -28.92
N ASN A 163 7.59 -27.83 -28.18
CA ASN A 163 6.60 -28.84 -28.58
C ASN A 163 5.20 -28.22 -28.64
N SER A 164 4.83 -27.37 -27.67
CA SER A 164 3.52 -26.68 -27.70
C SER A 164 3.31 -25.77 -28.92
N ILE A 165 4.37 -25.16 -29.45
CA ILE A 165 4.29 -24.32 -30.66
C ILE A 165 4.15 -25.18 -31.92
N GLN A 166 4.77 -26.37 -31.93
CA GLN A 166 4.65 -27.32 -33.04
C GLN A 166 3.25 -27.95 -33.09
N ASP A 167 2.65 -28.29 -31.94
CA ASP A 167 1.26 -28.79 -31.88
C ASP A 167 0.26 -27.74 -32.40
N GLU A 168 0.40 -26.46 -32.00
CA GLU A 168 -0.43 -25.38 -32.55
C GLU A 168 -0.23 -25.18 -34.06
N THR A 169 1.01 -25.22 -34.54
CA THR A 169 1.31 -25.03 -35.98
C THR A 169 0.75 -26.18 -36.83
N THR A 170 0.77 -27.42 -36.31
CA THR A 170 0.27 -28.60 -37.03
C THR A 170 -1.26 -28.57 -37.22
N LEU A 171 -1.99 -27.96 -36.29
CA LEU A 171 -3.45 -27.76 -36.37
C LEU A 171 -3.90 -26.80 -37.50
N TYR A 172 -2.99 -26.02 -38.09
CA TYR A 172 -3.29 -25.09 -39.17
C TYR A 172 -3.01 -25.62 -40.58
N VAL A 173 -2.39 -26.79 -40.74
CA VAL A 173 -1.97 -27.32 -42.05
C VAL A 173 -2.97 -28.33 -42.64
N ASP A 174 -3.85 -28.93 -41.83
CA ASP A 174 -4.76 -30.00 -42.25
C ASP A 174 -6.11 -29.51 -42.85
N LYS A 175 -6.08 -28.38 -43.59
CA LYS A 175 -7.20 -27.87 -44.40
C LYS A 175 -6.73 -27.12 -45.65
N ASP A 176 -6.25 -27.88 -46.64
CA ASP A 176 -6.59 -27.76 -48.07
C ASP A 176 -5.52 -28.50 -48.91
N ASP A 177 -5.79 -29.76 -49.25
CA ASP A 177 -5.65 -30.25 -50.63
C ASP A 177 -6.15 -31.70 -50.75
N ASP A 178 -7.37 -31.88 -51.28
CA ASP A 178 -7.88 -33.18 -51.72
C ASP A 178 -8.33 -33.07 -53.19
N ALA A 179 -7.33 -33.06 -54.08
CA ALA A 179 -7.52 -32.98 -55.53
C ALA A 179 -6.56 -33.91 -56.28
N LEU A 180 -6.93 -35.20 -56.29
CA LEU A 180 -6.65 -36.20 -57.34
C LEU A 180 -5.74 -35.76 -58.52
N THR A 181 -4.55 -36.36 -58.66
CA THR A 181 -4.26 -37.24 -59.83
C THR A 181 -2.95 -38.06 -59.71
N SER A 182 -3.13 -39.39 -59.67
CA SER A 182 -2.29 -40.47 -60.25
C SER A 182 -0.77 -40.33 -60.38
N GLY A 183 0.02 -41.29 -59.83
CA GLY A 183 1.45 -41.31 -60.18
C GLY A 183 2.43 -42.41 -59.73
N ASN A 184 2.03 -43.58 -59.22
CA ASN A 184 2.82 -44.83 -59.20
C ASN A 184 4.31 -44.89 -58.71
N LYS A 185 4.53 -45.80 -57.74
CA LYS A 185 5.66 -46.77 -57.58
C LYS A 185 6.91 -46.45 -56.73
N ASP A 186 7.06 -47.32 -55.72
CA ASP A 186 8.22 -48.17 -55.40
C ASP A 186 9.63 -47.55 -55.34
N SER A 187 10.18 -47.38 -54.12
CA SER A 187 11.33 -48.19 -53.61
C SER A 187 11.91 -47.69 -52.27
N GLU A 188 12.04 -48.60 -51.32
CA GLU A 188 13.08 -48.56 -50.26
C GLU A 188 14.35 -49.28 -50.78
N PRO A 189 15.48 -49.23 -50.05
CA PRO A 189 16.09 -48.08 -49.38
C PRO A 189 17.56 -47.92 -49.83
N ASN A 190 18.24 -46.82 -49.47
CA ASN A 190 19.70 -46.95 -49.28
C ASN A 190 20.33 -45.93 -48.33
N ASP A 191 21.41 -46.40 -47.71
CA ASP A 191 22.18 -45.79 -46.64
C ASP A 191 23.10 -44.67 -47.16
N GLY A 192 23.42 -43.69 -46.29
CA GLY A 192 24.18 -42.51 -46.70
C GLY A 192 24.25 -41.41 -45.64
N LEU A 193 25.14 -41.59 -44.66
CA LEU A 193 25.59 -40.53 -43.75
C LEU A 193 25.99 -39.25 -44.53
N VAL A 194 25.23 -38.18 -44.32
CA VAL A 194 25.63 -36.81 -44.67
C VAL A 194 25.29 -35.90 -43.50
N ASP A 195 26.31 -35.36 -42.85
CA ASP A 195 26.16 -34.26 -41.91
C ASP A 195 25.47 -33.08 -42.62
N LYS A 196 24.22 -32.82 -42.24
CA LYS A 196 23.54 -31.56 -42.54
C LYS A 196 23.42 -30.77 -41.26
N GLU A 197 24.42 -29.92 -41.02
CA GLU A 197 24.19 -28.68 -40.29
C GLU A 197 23.15 -27.87 -41.07
N THR A 198 21.88 -28.05 -40.73
CA THR A 198 20.83 -27.13 -41.16
C THR A 198 21.13 -25.78 -40.51
N HIS A 199 21.41 -24.79 -41.34
CA HIS A 199 21.46 -23.39 -40.93
C HIS A 199 20.05 -22.95 -40.53
N GLU A 200 19.66 -23.32 -39.32
CA GLU A 200 18.44 -22.85 -38.65
C GLU A 200 18.52 -21.33 -38.47
N ASP A 201 17.44 -20.61 -38.76
CA ASP A 201 17.40 -19.15 -38.57
C ASP A 201 17.50 -18.86 -37.06
N PRO A 202 18.51 -18.10 -36.58
CA PRO A 202 18.64 -17.76 -35.17
C PRO A 202 17.49 -16.88 -34.63
N ASN A 203 16.58 -16.41 -35.49
CA ASN A 203 15.35 -15.72 -35.11
C ASN A 203 14.12 -16.65 -35.02
N ASP A 204 14.21 -17.91 -35.44
CA ASP A 204 13.11 -18.87 -35.34
C ASP A 204 12.71 -19.11 -33.87
N PRO A 205 11.42 -18.96 -33.48
CA PRO A 205 10.98 -19.12 -32.10
C PRO A 205 11.32 -20.47 -31.46
N CYS A 206 11.24 -21.58 -32.22
CA CYS A 206 11.56 -22.93 -31.74
C CYS A 206 13.06 -23.07 -31.43
N VAL A 207 13.91 -22.51 -32.30
CA VAL A 207 15.37 -22.48 -32.16
C VAL A 207 15.78 -21.54 -31.02
N ARG A 208 15.04 -20.45 -30.83
CA ARG A 208 15.29 -19.49 -29.76
C ARG A 208 14.95 -20.08 -28.38
N LEU A 209 13.79 -20.70 -28.22
CA LEU A 209 13.29 -21.20 -26.93
C LEU A 209 14.07 -22.41 -26.39
N LYS A 210 14.66 -23.23 -27.27
CA LYS A 210 15.46 -24.40 -26.91
C LYS A 210 16.77 -24.01 -26.21
N ARG A 211 16.79 -24.07 -24.88
CA ARG A 211 17.92 -23.61 -24.02
C ARG A 211 18.28 -24.57 -22.88
N ASP A 212 17.61 -25.71 -22.77
CA ASP A 212 17.78 -26.74 -21.73
C ASP A 212 17.78 -26.14 -20.32
N CYS A 213 16.89 -25.18 -20.08
CA CYS A 213 16.67 -24.62 -18.74
C CYS A 213 15.67 -25.52 -18.00
N VAL A 214 15.74 -25.57 -16.68
CA VAL A 214 14.91 -26.47 -15.87
C VAL A 214 14.35 -25.80 -14.62
N GLY A 215 13.17 -26.28 -14.21
CA GLY A 215 12.56 -25.99 -12.92
C GLY A 215 12.10 -27.27 -12.23
N ILE A 216 11.93 -27.21 -10.91
CA ILE A 216 11.38 -28.29 -10.10
C ILE A 216 10.52 -27.71 -9.00
N MET A 217 9.42 -28.38 -8.68
CA MET A 217 8.57 -27.99 -7.56
C MET A 217 8.12 -29.20 -6.76
N GLY A 218 7.93 -29.00 -5.46
CA GLY A 218 7.42 -30.01 -4.54
C GLY A 218 6.27 -29.46 -3.70
N ALA A 219 5.26 -30.29 -3.49
CA ALA A 219 4.23 -30.05 -2.49
C ALA A 219 4.68 -30.70 -1.18
N PHE A 220 4.81 -29.90 -0.13
CA PHE A 220 5.39 -30.27 1.15
C PHE A 220 4.39 -30.11 2.29
N LYS A 221 4.17 -31.17 3.05
CA LYS A 221 3.41 -31.14 4.31
C LYS A 221 4.36 -30.82 5.46
N LEU A 222 4.12 -29.70 6.15
CA LEU A 222 4.94 -29.27 7.27
C LEU A 222 4.63 -30.08 8.54
N LYS A 223 5.67 -30.38 9.33
CA LYS A 223 5.55 -31.11 10.59
C LYS A 223 5.70 -30.13 11.75
N ASP A 224 4.64 -30.03 12.57
CA ASP A 224 4.50 -29.14 13.74
C ASP A 224 4.39 -27.62 13.40
N PRO A 225 3.42 -26.85 13.96
CA PRO A 225 2.25 -27.24 14.77
C PRO A 225 0.97 -27.52 13.97
N SER A 226 0.92 -27.15 12.68
CA SER A 226 -0.37 -26.96 11.98
C SER A 226 -0.60 -27.81 10.73
N GLN A 227 0.30 -28.75 10.42
CA GLN A 227 0.20 -29.69 9.27
C GLN A 227 -0.11 -29.04 7.91
N HIS A 228 0.23 -27.76 7.71
CA HIS A 228 -0.05 -27.06 6.46
C HIS A 228 0.69 -27.67 5.28
N LEU A 229 0.06 -27.53 4.11
CA LEU A 229 0.64 -27.86 2.82
C LEU A 229 1.15 -26.58 2.15
N ILE A 230 2.39 -26.61 1.69
CA ILE A 230 2.99 -25.54 0.87
C ILE A 230 3.52 -26.13 -0.42
N ILE A 231 3.57 -25.34 -1.49
CA ILE A 231 4.31 -25.66 -2.71
C ILE A 231 5.57 -24.80 -2.72
N VAL A 232 6.73 -25.43 -2.88
CA VAL A 232 8.00 -24.74 -3.10
C VAL A 232 8.49 -25.08 -4.50
N ALA A 233 8.66 -24.06 -5.32
CA ALA A 233 9.26 -24.14 -6.65
C ALA A 233 10.69 -23.55 -6.63
N ASN A 234 11.56 -24.17 -7.43
CA ASN A 234 12.93 -23.74 -7.68
C ASN A 234 13.19 -23.76 -9.19
N THR A 235 13.76 -22.69 -9.75
CA THR A 235 14.06 -22.60 -11.19
C THR A 235 15.43 -21.99 -11.47
N HIS A 236 15.97 -22.27 -12.66
CA HIS A 236 17.07 -21.54 -13.26
C HIS A 236 16.65 -21.16 -14.70
N ILE A 237 16.19 -19.91 -14.87
CA ILE A 237 15.78 -19.34 -16.16
C ILE A 237 17.02 -18.93 -16.97
N TYR A 238 16.90 -18.89 -18.30
CA TYR A 238 17.99 -18.54 -19.21
C TYR A 238 18.70 -17.24 -18.82
N TRP A 239 20.03 -17.20 -18.98
CA TRP A 239 20.89 -16.18 -18.37
C TRP A 239 21.09 -14.92 -19.21
N ASP A 240 20.93 -15.04 -20.53
CA ASP A 240 21.34 -13.99 -21.47
C ASP A 240 20.43 -12.75 -21.36
N PRO A 241 20.97 -11.54 -21.11
CA PRO A 241 20.18 -10.31 -21.02
C PRO A 241 19.57 -9.89 -22.36
N GLU A 242 20.16 -10.25 -23.51
CA GLU A 242 19.63 -9.89 -24.84
C GLU A 242 18.38 -10.73 -25.20
N TRP A 243 18.09 -11.79 -24.44
CA TRP A 243 17.06 -12.79 -24.71
C TRP A 243 15.86 -12.67 -23.74
N ALA A 244 15.45 -11.42 -23.47
CA ALA A 244 14.35 -11.10 -22.57
C ALA A 244 13.00 -11.70 -23.01
N ASP A 245 12.83 -12.00 -24.30
CA ASP A 245 11.70 -12.74 -24.88
C ASP A 245 11.66 -14.20 -24.37
N VAL A 246 12.78 -14.91 -24.46
CA VAL A 246 12.90 -16.31 -24.01
C VAL A 246 12.78 -16.39 -22.48
N LYS A 247 13.41 -15.46 -21.73
CA LYS A 247 13.26 -15.41 -20.27
C LYS A 247 11.80 -15.17 -19.85
N LEU A 248 11.07 -14.30 -20.57
CA LEU A 248 9.65 -14.05 -20.32
C LEU A 248 8.78 -15.26 -20.67
N ALA A 249 9.05 -15.97 -21.77
CA ALA A 249 8.35 -17.20 -22.12
C ALA A 249 8.54 -18.30 -21.05
N GLN A 250 9.77 -18.46 -20.55
CA GLN A 250 10.07 -19.38 -19.44
C GLN A 250 9.36 -18.98 -18.15
N ALA A 251 9.30 -17.67 -17.83
CA ALA A 251 8.54 -17.18 -16.67
C ALA A 251 7.02 -17.39 -16.80
N LYS A 252 6.44 -17.20 -17.99
CA LYS A 252 5.05 -17.55 -18.30
C LYS A 252 4.78 -19.04 -18.08
N TYR A 253 5.63 -19.90 -18.66
CA TYR A 253 5.51 -21.35 -18.54
C TYR A 253 5.62 -21.83 -17.09
N LEU A 254 6.52 -21.22 -16.31
CA LEU A 254 6.65 -21.49 -14.88
C LEU A 254 5.33 -21.25 -14.13
N LEU A 255 4.68 -20.08 -14.32
CA LEU A 255 3.42 -19.79 -13.63
C LEU A 255 2.28 -20.70 -14.10
N LEU A 256 2.23 -21.04 -15.39
CA LEU A 256 1.24 -21.98 -15.95
C LEU A 256 1.38 -23.37 -15.32
N ARG A 257 2.58 -23.95 -15.32
CA ARG A 257 2.85 -25.25 -14.69
C ARG A 257 2.60 -25.23 -13.19
N LEU A 258 2.99 -24.15 -12.52
CA LEU A 258 2.78 -23.97 -11.09
C LEU A 258 1.29 -23.90 -10.70
N ALA A 259 0.45 -23.31 -11.54
CA ALA A 259 -1.01 -23.33 -11.36
C ALA A 259 -1.61 -24.72 -11.63
N GLN A 260 -1.18 -25.41 -12.70
CA GLN A 260 -1.59 -26.78 -12.98
C GLN A 260 -1.23 -27.72 -11.81
N PHE A 261 0.00 -27.63 -11.30
CA PHE A 261 0.45 -28.37 -10.13
C PHE A 261 -0.34 -27.99 -8.88
N LYS A 262 -0.61 -26.69 -8.65
CA LYS A 262 -1.44 -26.24 -7.52
C LYS A 262 -2.84 -26.85 -7.56
N THR A 263 -3.49 -26.89 -8.72
CA THR A 263 -4.81 -27.52 -8.89
C THR A 263 -4.73 -29.02 -8.59
N LEU A 264 -3.79 -29.75 -9.21
CA LEU A 264 -3.56 -31.18 -8.98
C LEU A 264 -3.34 -31.50 -7.49
N VAL A 265 -2.50 -30.71 -6.81
CA VAL A 265 -2.21 -30.82 -5.38
C VAL A 265 -3.46 -30.55 -4.55
N SER A 266 -4.28 -29.57 -4.94
CA SER A 266 -5.51 -29.19 -4.24
C SER A 266 -6.58 -30.27 -4.35
N ASP A 267 -6.81 -30.80 -5.55
CA ASP A 267 -7.80 -31.84 -5.83
C ASP A 267 -7.45 -33.15 -5.12
N LYS A 268 -6.16 -33.53 -5.12
CA LYS A 268 -5.68 -34.78 -4.53
C LYS A 268 -5.65 -34.75 -2.99
N LEU A 269 -5.60 -33.58 -2.36
CA LEU A 269 -5.38 -33.44 -0.91
C LEU A 269 -6.48 -32.65 -0.18
N GLY A 270 -7.48 -32.11 -0.91
CA GLY A 270 -8.64 -31.44 -0.33
C GLY A 270 -8.32 -30.11 0.39
N CYS A 271 -7.26 -29.41 -0.04
CA CYS A 271 -6.81 -28.17 0.59
C CYS A 271 -6.18 -27.22 -0.43
N THR A 272 -6.17 -25.91 -0.18
CA THR A 272 -5.46 -24.94 -1.04
C THR A 272 -4.06 -24.68 -0.47
N PRO A 273 -2.96 -25.17 -1.09
CA PRO A 273 -1.61 -24.88 -0.62
C PRO A 273 -1.21 -23.44 -0.92
N ALA A 274 -0.36 -22.88 -0.05
CA ALA A 274 0.34 -21.62 -0.33
C ALA A 274 1.58 -21.88 -1.20
N VAL A 275 1.80 -21.04 -2.21
CA VAL A 275 2.90 -21.19 -3.17
C VAL A 275 4.07 -20.26 -2.87
N ILE A 276 5.28 -20.79 -3.00
CA ILE A 276 6.55 -20.07 -2.86
C ILE A 276 7.41 -20.39 -4.08
N VAL A 277 7.89 -19.35 -4.77
CA VAL A 277 8.81 -19.49 -5.91
C VAL A 277 10.15 -18.89 -5.52
N ALA A 278 11.18 -19.73 -5.57
CA ALA A 278 12.58 -19.35 -5.48
C ALA A 278 13.27 -19.72 -6.80
N GLY A 279 14.48 -19.23 -6.99
CA GLY A 279 15.26 -19.54 -8.18
C GLY A 279 16.31 -18.49 -8.50
N ASP A 280 17.02 -18.75 -9.58
CA ASP A 280 17.79 -17.77 -10.32
C ASP A 280 16.98 -17.37 -11.57
N PHE A 281 16.56 -16.11 -11.60
CA PHE A 281 15.69 -15.56 -12.63
C PHE A 281 16.46 -14.72 -13.67
N ASN A 282 17.77 -14.52 -13.47
CA ASN A 282 18.63 -13.73 -14.34
C ASN A 282 17.99 -12.38 -14.80
N SER A 283 17.37 -11.63 -13.87
CA SER A 283 16.54 -10.44 -14.14
C SER A 283 16.59 -9.42 -12.99
N THR A 284 16.34 -8.14 -13.26
CA THR A 284 16.31 -7.05 -12.25
C THR A 284 14.90 -6.51 -11.95
N PRO A 285 14.70 -5.85 -10.78
CA PRO A 285 13.50 -5.08 -10.50
C PRO A 285 13.24 -4.05 -11.58
N GLY A 286 12.08 -4.18 -12.23
CA GLY A 286 11.68 -3.35 -13.37
C GLY A 286 11.77 -4.04 -14.73
N ASP A 287 12.49 -5.17 -14.86
CA ASP A 287 12.49 -5.96 -16.11
C ASP A 287 11.14 -6.63 -16.37
N LYS A 288 10.85 -6.93 -17.64
CA LYS A 288 9.59 -7.60 -18.05
C LYS A 288 9.33 -8.91 -17.31
N VAL A 289 10.38 -9.69 -17.01
CA VAL A 289 10.28 -10.95 -16.25
C VAL A 289 9.86 -10.68 -14.81
N TYR A 290 10.55 -9.76 -14.14
CA TYR A 290 10.22 -9.35 -12.77
C TYR A 290 8.81 -8.78 -12.70
N GLN A 291 8.48 -7.80 -13.57
CA GLN A 291 7.16 -7.20 -13.69
C GLN A 291 6.09 -8.27 -13.90
N TYR A 292 6.27 -9.20 -14.83
CA TYR A 292 5.31 -10.27 -15.09
C TYR A 292 5.08 -11.15 -13.86
N LEU A 293 6.15 -11.61 -13.20
CA LEU A 293 6.06 -12.42 -11.99
C LEU A 293 5.31 -11.72 -10.85
N ILE A 294 5.52 -10.41 -10.65
CA ILE A 294 4.83 -9.64 -9.59
C ILE A 294 3.52 -8.95 -10.03
N SER A 295 3.15 -9.03 -11.31
CA SER A 295 2.04 -8.23 -11.89
C SER A 295 0.67 -8.54 -11.30
N GLY A 296 0.48 -9.73 -10.74
CA GLY A 296 -0.71 -10.08 -9.96
C GLY A 296 -0.90 -9.24 -8.68
N SER A 297 0.10 -8.45 -8.28
CA SER A 297 0.03 -7.49 -7.16
C SER A 297 -0.09 -6.02 -7.61
N SER A 298 0.15 -5.69 -8.88
CA SER A 298 0.24 -4.29 -9.33
C SER A 298 -1.12 -3.72 -9.77
N THR A 299 -1.71 -2.86 -8.93
CA THR A 299 -2.85 -1.99 -9.30
C THR A 299 -2.44 -0.74 -10.07
N MET A 300 -1.14 -0.56 -10.37
CA MET A 300 -0.57 0.66 -10.95
C MET A 300 0.21 0.35 -12.24
N GLY A 301 -0.50 0.37 -13.36
CA GLY A 301 0.07 0.29 -14.70
C GLY A 301 -1.06 0.33 -15.75
N PRO A 302 -0.84 0.91 -16.95
CA PRO A 302 -1.81 0.78 -18.04
C PRO A 302 -1.92 -0.69 -18.42
N ARG A 303 -3.15 -1.21 -18.50
CA ARG A 303 -3.40 -2.58 -18.99
C ARG A 303 -2.89 -2.69 -20.42
N VAL A 304 -1.80 -3.42 -20.61
CA VAL A 304 -1.42 -3.91 -21.94
C VAL A 304 -2.50 -4.89 -22.39
N GLU A 305 -3.00 -4.72 -23.61
CA GLU A 305 -4.05 -5.57 -24.17
C GLU A 305 -3.50 -6.98 -24.50
N CYS A 306 -3.59 -7.87 -23.53
CA CYS A 306 -3.57 -9.33 -23.73
C CYS A 306 -4.39 -9.97 -22.62
N SER A 307 -5.57 -10.48 -22.98
CA SER A 307 -6.57 -11.00 -22.06
C SER A 307 -6.36 -12.48 -21.76
N GLU A 308 -5.46 -12.78 -20.82
CA GLU A 308 -5.42 -14.05 -20.10
C GLU A 308 -5.23 -13.75 -18.61
N ASP A 309 -6.10 -14.29 -17.75
CA ASP A 309 -5.99 -14.10 -16.30
C ASP A 309 -4.70 -14.75 -15.77
N LEU A 310 -3.90 -13.97 -15.02
CA LEU A 310 -2.63 -14.44 -14.46
C LEU A 310 -2.83 -15.65 -13.53
N PRO A 311 -2.15 -16.79 -13.75
CA PRO A 311 -2.49 -18.05 -13.05
C PRO A 311 -2.36 -18.00 -11.52
N ILE A 312 -1.37 -17.27 -10.99
CA ILE A 312 -1.10 -17.11 -9.55
C ILE A 312 -0.59 -15.68 -9.28
N PRO A 313 -1.19 -14.90 -8.36
CA PRO A 313 -0.69 -13.59 -7.98
C PRO A 313 0.47 -13.70 -6.99
N LEU A 314 1.70 -13.54 -7.47
CA LEU A 314 2.90 -13.52 -6.62
C LEU A 314 3.28 -12.09 -6.20
N GLN A 315 3.95 -11.97 -5.05
CA GLN A 315 4.60 -10.76 -4.57
C GLN A 315 6.03 -11.09 -4.10
N SER A 316 6.98 -10.18 -4.35
CA SER A 316 8.35 -10.33 -3.82
C SER A 316 8.37 -10.29 -2.28
N VAL A 317 9.09 -11.24 -1.68
CA VAL A 317 9.35 -11.30 -0.24
C VAL A 317 10.21 -10.12 0.21
N TYR A 318 11.08 -9.60 -0.65
CA TYR A 318 11.92 -8.44 -0.32
C TYR A 318 11.09 -7.16 -0.29
N ALA A 319 10.41 -6.79 -1.39
CA ALA A 319 9.48 -5.65 -1.43
C ALA A 319 8.46 -5.65 -0.27
N SER A 320 7.88 -6.81 0.06
CA SER A 320 6.84 -6.92 1.10
C SER A 320 7.36 -6.83 2.54
N THR A 321 8.66 -7.02 2.78
CA THR A 321 9.23 -7.01 4.14
C THR A 321 10.23 -5.89 4.41
N ARG A 322 11.05 -5.50 3.43
CA ARG A 322 12.17 -4.55 3.61
C ARG A 322 12.42 -3.59 2.43
N GLY A 323 11.63 -3.69 1.37
CA GLY A 323 11.97 -3.11 0.07
C GLY A 323 12.88 -4.03 -0.75
N GLU A 324 12.95 -3.81 -2.07
CA GLU A 324 13.88 -4.56 -2.93
C GLU A 324 15.33 -4.18 -2.60
N PRO A 325 16.25 -5.15 -2.42
CA PRO A 325 17.65 -4.85 -2.21
C PRO A 325 18.26 -4.29 -3.50
N GLN A 326 19.17 -3.34 -3.37
CA GLN A 326 19.87 -2.75 -4.52
C GLN A 326 20.67 -3.82 -5.31
N PHE A 327 21.18 -4.84 -4.61
CA PHE A 327 21.89 -5.99 -5.16
C PHE A 327 21.63 -7.22 -4.25
N THR A 328 21.50 -8.42 -4.81
CA THR A 328 21.43 -9.68 -4.05
C THR A 328 22.78 -10.42 -3.97
N ASN A 329 23.77 -9.94 -4.72
CA ASN A 329 25.16 -10.40 -4.70
C ASN A 329 26.09 -9.26 -4.26
N VAL A 330 27.27 -9.59 -3.70
CA VAL A 330 28.31 -8.60 -3.37
C VAL A 330 29.67 -9.16 -3.78
N THR A 331 30.21 -8.62 -4.87
CA THR A 331 31.59 -8.90 -5.32
C THR A 331 32.46 -7.69 -4.99
N PRO A 332 33.42 -7.79 -4.05
CA PRO A 332 34.27 -6.66 -3.66
C PRO A 332 35.08 -6.12 -4.85
N GLY A 333 34.81 -4.87 -5.24
CA GLY A 333 35.48 -4.18 -6.36
C GLY A 333 34.55 -3.71 -7.49
N PHE A 334 33.25 -4.02 -7.45
CA PHE A 334 32.27 -3.63 -8.48
C PHE A 334 31.16 -2.68 -7.97
N THR A 335 31.45 -1.91 -6.93
CA THR A 335 30.62 -0.79 -6.48
C THR A 335 31.19 0.53 -7.02
N ASP A 336 30.38 1.24 -7.80
CA ASP A 336 30.64 2.56 -8.43
C ASP A 336 31.66 2.62 -9.58
N THR A 337 31.21 3.03 -10.77
CA THR A 337 31.93 4.05 -11.58
C THR A 337 31.08 4.68 -12.69
N ALA A 338 30.36 5.74 -12.35
CA ALA A 338 29.93 6.74 -13.32
C ALA A 338 30.93 7.91 -13.36
N THR A 339 32.16 7.72 -13.87
CA THR A 339 33.03 8.85 -14.27
C THR A 339 34.20 8.51 -15.22
N LYS A 340 34.15 9.12 -16.43
CA LYS A 340 35.26 9.51 -17.33
C LYS A 340 36.37 8.49 -17.74
N ARG A 341 36.32 8.15 -19.04
CA ARG A 341 37.44 7.80 -19.95
C ARG A 341 38.32 6.59 -19.61
N VAL A 342 37.95 5.45 -20.19
CA VAL A 342 38.91 4.61 -20.94
C VAL A 342 38.31 4.30 -22.31
N LYS A 343 39.11 4.47 -23.37
CA LYS A 343 38.77 4.09 -24.75
C LYS A 343 39.55 2.81 -25.05
N ILE A 344 38.89 1.66 -25.13
CA ILE A 344 39.44 0.46 -25.80
C ILE A 344 38.40 -0.02 -26.81
N GLN A 345 38.91 -0.44 -27.96
CA GLN A 345 38.16 -0.65 -29.19
C GLN A 345 38.34 -2.10 -29.63
N HIS A 346 37.26 -2.71 -30.16
CA HIS A 346 37.15 -4.04 -30.76
C HIS A 346 37.08 -5.31 -29.87
N LYS A 347 35.90 -5.95 -30.02
CA LYS A 347 35.57 -7.39 -30.04
C LYS A 347 35.76 -8.24 -28.78
N THR A 348 34.66 -8.92 -28.44
CA THR A 348 34.53 -10.14 -27.64
C THR A 348 35.19 -10.12 -26.26
N ASP A 349 34.39 -9.74 -25.26
CA ASP A 349 34.29 -10.43 -23.96
C ASP A 349 33.10 -9.82 -23.18
N HIS A 350 31.95 -10.50 -23.16
CA HIS A 350 30.80 -10.09 -22.36
C HIS A 350 30.90 -10.69 -20.95
N PHE A 351 31.48 -9.91 -20.03
CA PHE A 351 31.60 -10.27 -18.62
C PHE A 351 30.26 -10.21 -17.89
N GLN A 352 30.03 -11.18 -17.00
CA GLN A 352 28.89 -11.23 -16.08
C GLN A 352 28.94 -10.11 -15.00
N THR A 353 27.79 -9.97 -14.34
CA THR A 353 27.51 -9.34 -13.03
C THR A 353 27.02 -7.89 -13.02
N GLY A 354 25.80 -7.73 -12.49
CA GLY A 354 25.04 -6.48 -12.45
C GLY A 354 23.52 -6.69 -12.42
N TRP A 355 23.02 -7.81 -11.85
CA TRP A 355 21.61 -8.18 -11.83
C TRP A 355 21.17 -8.67 -10.43
N LEU A 356 19.86 -8.71 -10.14
CA LEU A 356 19.35 -9.35 -8.93
C LEU A 356 19.18 -10.85 -9.17
N ASP A 357 20.25 -11.60 -8.93
CA ASP A 357 20.31 -13.04 -9.18
C ASP A 357 19.33 -13.89 -8.33
N PHE A 358 18.61 -13.29 -7.37
CA PHE A 358 17.73 -14.02 -6.45
C PHE A 358 16.41 -13.27 -6.18
N LEU A 359 15.32 -13.73 -6.80
CA LEU A 359 13.97 -13.36 -6.39
C LEU A 359 13.38 -14.48 -5.54
N MET A 360 12.81 -14.12 -4.38
CA MET A 360 11.87 -14.98 -3.67
C MET A 360 10.50 -14.34 -3.75
N ALA A 361 9.53 -15.07 -4.28
CA ALA A 361 8.16 -14.61 -4.41
C ALA A 361 7.21 -15.56 -3.68
N ILE A 362 6.22 -15.00 -3.00
CA ILE A 362 5.16 -15.74 -2.32
C ILE A 362 3.83 -15.44 -2.99
N GLU A 363 2.96 -16.44 -3.06
CA GLU A 363 1.57 -16.21 -3.42
C GLU A 363 0.92 -15.30 -2.39
N VAL A 364 0.37 -14.18 -2.85
CA VAL A 364 -0.58 -13.39 -2.08
C VAL A 364 -1.83 -14.26 -1.95
N PRO A 365 -2.36 -14.50 -0.73
CA PRO A 365 -3.64 -15.16 -0.59
C PRO A 365 -4.65 -14.46 -1.50
N LEU A 366 -5.41 -15.23 -2.28
CA LEU A 366 -6.60 -14.75 -2.99
C LEU A 366 -7.68 -14.34 -1.97
N HIS A 367 -7.42 -13.25 -1.24
CA HIS A 367 -8.45 -12.35 -0.79
C HIS A 367 -9.25 -12.03 -2.04
N HIS A 368 -10.51 -12.49 -2.08
CA HIS A 368 -11.43 -12.16 -3.16
C HIS A 368 -11.30 -10.65 -3.42
N LYS A 369 -10.86 -10.30 -4.63
CA LYS A 369 -10.61 -8.93 -5.05
C LYS A 369 -11.77 -8.08 -4.56
N PHE A 370 -11.52 -7.17 -3.62
CA PHE A 370 -12.60 -6.51 -2.90
C PHE A 370 -13.48 -5.77 -3.90
N GLU A 371 -14.73 -6.18 -4.01
CA GLU A 371 -15.71 -5.70 -4.98
C GLU A 371 -17.03 -5.40 -4.28
N VAL A 372 -17.69 -4.36 -4.78
CA VAL A 372 -18.96 -3.86 -4.28
C VAL A 372 -19.90 -3.77 -5.47
N ASN A 373 -20.90 -4.65 -5.48
CA ASN A 373 -21.89 -4.75 -6.55
C ASN A 373 -23.12 -3.94 -6.17
N PHE A 374 -23.44 -2.91 -6.95
CA PHE A 374 -24.66 -2.12 -6.78
C PHE A 374 -25.86 -2.93 -7.26
N THR A 375 -26.84 -3.17 -6.39
CA THR A 375 -27.99 -4.05 -6.67
C THR A 375 -29.28 -3.30 -6.95
N ASN A 376 -29.47 -2.11 -6.38
CA ASN A 376 -30.68 -1.32 -6.57
C ASN A 376 -30.42 0.19 -6.42
N LYS A 377 -31.28 1.02 -7.00
CA LYS A 377 -31.28 2.48 -6.85
C LYS A 377 -32.72 2.96 -6.66
N SER A 378 -32.91 3.87 -5.71
CA SER A 378 -34.21 4.47 -5.39
C SER A 378 -34.04 5.95 -5.08
N ILE A 379 -35.09 6.75 -5.32
CA ILE A 379 -35.13 8.16 -4.98
C ILE A 379 -36.09 8.32 -3.81
N VAL A 380 -35.61 8.85 -2.69
CA VAL A 380 -36.41 9.09 -1.49
C VAL A 380 -36.78 10.57 -1.44
N LYS A 381 -38.08 10.86 -1.39
CA LYS A 381 -38.64 12.21 -1.34
C LYS A 381 -39.19 12.53 0.05
N ALA A 382 -39.28 13.81 0.38
CA ALA A 382 -40.05 14.30 1.52
C ALA A 382 -41.54 13.94 1.33
N ILE A 383 -42.20 13.50 2.41
CA ILE A 383 -43.57 12.93 2.35
C ILE A 383 -44.62 14.02 2.08
N ASP A 384 -44.49 15.16 2.74
CA ASP A 384 -45.59 16.14 2.88
C ASP A 384 -45.36 17.42 2.06
N HIS A 385 -44.54 17.35 1.00
CA HIS A 385 -44.03 18.54 0.29
C HIS A 385 -44.54 18.73 -1.16
N PRO A 386 -45.85 18.93 -1.41
CA PRO A 386 -46.37 19.48 -2.65
C PRO A 386 -46.61 21.00 -2.51
N LEU A 387 -45.54 21.80 -2.51
CA LEU A 387 -45.67 23.24 -2.73
C LEU A 387 -45.82 23.51 -4.24
N PRO A 388 -46.85 24.27 -4.69
CA PRO A 388 -47.00 24.62 -6.11
C PRO A 388 -45.79 25.38 -6.67
N ASP A 389 -45.22 26.27 -5.85
CA ASP A 389 -43.98 27.00 -6.11
C ASP A 389 -42.92 26.57 -5.08
N PRO A 390 -41.85 25.86 -5.49
CA PRO A 390 -40.82 25.41 -4.57
C PRO A 390 -39.94 26.58 -4.10
N PRO A 391 -39.62 26.70 -2.80
CA PRO A 391 -38.81 27.80 -2.31
C PRO A 391 -37.38 27.70 -2.86
N ILE A 392 -36.87 28.83 -3.35
CA ILE A 392 -35.48 28.96 -3.81
C ILE A 392 -34.67 29.57 -2.67
N LEU A 393 -33.65 28.85 -2.18
CA LEU A 393 -32.74 29.35 -1.16
C LEU A 393 -31.47 29.89 -1.83
N THR A 394 -31.24 31.20 -1.67
CA THR A 394 -29.95 31.81 -2.00
C THR A 394 -28.90 31.42 -0.97
N LEU A 395 -27.69 31.17 -1.43
CA LEU A 395 -26.56 30.87 -0.56
C LEU A 395 -26.11 32.12 0.22
N SER A 396 -25.67 31.91 1.46
CA SER A 396 -25.15 32.97 2.33
C SER A 396 -23.74 33.41 1.92
N ASN A 397 -23.17 34.39 2.63
CA ASN A 397 -21.79 34.81 2.35
C ASN A 397 -20.79 33.66 2.53
N LEU A 398 -20.86 32.94 3.66
CA LEU A 398 -19.97 31.82 3.97
C LEU A 398 -20.25 30.53 3.17
N ASP A 399 -21.42 30.39 2.54
CA ASP A 399 -21.74 29.23 1.69
C ASP A 399 -21.00 29.23 0.34
N LEU A 400 -20.63 30.42 -0.18
CA LEU A 400 -19.83 30.50 -1.41
C LEU A 400 -18.33 30.32 -1.17
N LEU A 401 -17.89 30.33 0.09
CA LEU A 401 -16.50 30.08 0.45
C LEU A 401 -16.15 28.61 0.16
N SER A 402 -15.12 28.40 -0.65
CA SER A 402 -14.67 27.11 -1.19
C SER A 402 -15.55 26.49 -2.29
N GLY A 403 -16.67 27.11 -2.63
CA GLY A 403 -17.55 26.67 -3.72
C GLY A 403 -18.20 25.30 -3.52
N ARG A 404 -18.68 24.72 -4.64
CA ARG A 404 -19.36 23.41 -4.66
C ARG A 404 -18.36 22.27 -4.83
N PHE A 405 -18.39 21.31 -3.92
CA PHE A 405 -17.64 20.05 -4.03
C PHE A 405 -18.32 18.93 -3.23
N PRO A 406 -18.13 17.67 -3.64
CA PRO A 406 -18.67 16.52 -2.92
C PRO A 406 -17.87 16.23 -1.64
N VAL A 407 -18.58 15.93 -0.55
CA VAL A 407 -18.01 15.48 0.73
C VAL A 407 -18.60 14.14 1.08
N THR A 408 -17.74 13.16 1.41
CA THR A 408 -18.18 11.78 1.69
C THR A 408 -17.86 11.33 3.12
N TYR A 409 -18.88 10.86 3.83
CA TYR A 409 -18.85 10.34 5.20
C TYR A 409 -19.12 8.83 5.16
N PHE A 410 -18.46 8.06 6.02
CA PHE A 410 -18.51 6.60 6.08
C PHE A 410 -18.81 6.15 7.51
N TYR A 411 -19.82 5.31 7.66
CA TYR A 411 -20.17 4.68 8.93
C TYR A 411 -20.23 3.17 8.77
N PHE A 412 -19.58 2.45 9.68
CA PHE A 412 -19.51 0.99 9.66
C PHE A 412 -20.18 0.42 10.90
N TYR A 413 -21.03 -0.58 10.69
CA TYR A 413 -21.86 -1.22 11.71
C TYR A 413 -21.58 -2.72 11.73
N ARG A 414 -21.62 -3.32 12.93
CA ARG A 414 -21.60 -4.77 13.09
C ARG A 414 -22.84 -5.38 12.45
N ARG A 415 -22.85 -6.72 12.32
CA ARG A 415 -24.05 -7.46 11.89
C ARG A 415 -25.24 -7.13 12.82
N PRO A 416 -26.35 -6.59 12.30
CA PRO A 416 -27.58 -6.42 13.06
C PRO A 416 -28.12 -7.78 13.53
N LEU A 417 -28.55 -7.86 14.79
CA LEU A 417 -28.96 -9.13 15.41
C LEU A 417 -30.38 -9.57 15.03
N VAL A 418 -31.30 -8.63 14.86
CA VAL A 418 -32.75 -8.89 14.77
C VAL A 418 -33.31 -8.66 13.37
N ASN A 419 -32.77 -7.69 12.63
CA ASN A 419 -33.36 -7.24 11.36
C ASN A 419 -32.61 -7.80 10.15
N ASN A 420 -33.35 -8.27 9.15
CA ASN A 420 -32.76 -8.58 7.83
C ASN A 420 -32.42 -7.29 7.06
N PHE A 421 -31.57 -7.40 6.05
CA PHE A 421 -31.06 -6.24 5.30
C PHE A 421 -32.15 -5.43 4.60
N THR A 422 -33.15 -6.09 4.02
CA THR A 422 -34.29 -5.43 3.34
C THR A 422 -35.12 -4.61 4.34
N SER A 423 -35.44 -5.17 5.51
CA SER A 423 -36.17 -4.44 6.56
C SER A 423 -35.40 -3.21 7.06
N ILE A 424 -34.06 -3.28 7.11
CA ILE A 424 -33.22 -2.12 7.47
C ILE A 424 -33.27 -1.06 6.37
N LEU A 425 -33.16 -1.45 5.11
CA LEU A 425 -33.25 -0.54 3.98
C LEU A 425 -34.58 0.22 3.92
N GLU A 426 -35.71 -0.48 4.11
CA GLU A 426 -37.01 0.17 4.11
C GLU A 426 -37.18 1.10 5.33
N ALA A 427 -36.75 0.70 6.53
CA ALA A 427 -36.74 1.57 7.70
C ALA A 427 -35.88 2.83 7.50
N LEU A 428 -34.70 2.71 6.87
CA LEU A 428 -33.84 3.83 6.50
C LEU A 428 -34.51 4.74 5.46
N LYS A 429 -35.15 4.20 4.42
CA LYS A 429 -35.87 4.99 3.40
C LYS A 429 -37.07 5.74 3.99
N SER A 430 -37.91 5.09 4.80
CA SER A 430 -39.08 5.72 5.42
C SER A 430 -38.69 6.81 6.42
N SER A 431 -37.68 6.57 7.27
CA SER A 431 -37.18 7.58 8.21
C SER A 431 -36.47 8.74 7.50
N LEU A 432 -35.79 8.48 6.39
CA LEU A 432 -35.19 9.53 5.56
C LEU A 432 -36.27 10.42 4.93
N ALA A 433 -37.36 9.84 4.40
CA ALA A 433 -38.48 10.60 3.84
C ALA A 433 -39.09 11.58 4.86
N LEU A 434 -39.26 11.15 6.11
CA LEU A 434 -39.67 12.01 7.23
C LEU A 434 -38.62 13.07 7.57
N THR A 435 -37.33 12.70 7.58
CA THR A 435 -36.23 13.65 7.86
C THR A 435 -36.15 14.75 6.80
N LEU A 436 -36.40 14.42 5.53
CA LEU A 436 -36.39 15.37 4.43
C LEU A 436 -37.54 16.39 4.49
N ASN A 437 -38.62 16.15 5.26
CA ASN A 437 -39.59 17.22 5.57
C ASN A 437 -38.92 18.34 6.39
N HIS A 438 -38.04 18.00 7.35
CA HIS A 438 -37.30 18.97 8.15
C HIS A 438 -36.09 19.54 7.40
N PHE A 439 -35.39 18.72 6.63
CA PHE A 439 -34.20 19.09 5.85
C PHE A 439 -34.51 19.19 4.36
N PHE A 440 -35.61 19.85 3.99
CA PHE A 440 -36.10 19.97 2.62
C PHE A 440 -35.07 20.42 1.55
N PRO A 441 -34.03 21.24 1.84
CA PRO A 441 -33.03 21.58 0.83
C PRO A 441 -32.17 20.37 0.38
N PHE A 442 -32.08 19.33 1.20
CA PHE A 442 -31.33 18.09 0.91
C PHE A 442 -32.08 17.18 -0.07
N ALA A 443 -33.39 17.42 -0.27
CA ALA A 443 -34.21 16.81 -1.32
C ALA A 443 -34.36 17.71 -2.56
N GLY A 444 -33.69 18.87 -2.60
CA GLY A 444 -33.76 19.80 -3.72
C GLY A 444 -32.73 19.53 -4.82
N ARG A 445 -32.51 20.55 -5.66
CA ARG A 445 -31.43 20.61 -6.66
C ARG A 445 -30.63 21.90 -6.50
N ILE A 446 -29.33 21.85 -6.79
CA ILE A 446 -28.47 23.05 -6.78
C ILE A 446 -28.16 23.46 -8.22
N VAL A 447 -28.73 24.58 -8.65
CA VAL A 447 -28.60 25.13 -10.01
C VAL A 447 -27.76 26.41 -9.99
N GLN A 448 -27.36 26.90 -11.16
CA GLN A 448 -26.76 28.23 -11.30
C GLN A 448 -27.86 29.24 -11.66
N ASN A 449 -27.92 30.36 -10.94
CA ASN A 449 -28.81 31.47 -11.25
C ASN A 449 -28.30 32.19 -12.52
N PRO A 450 -29.11 32.36 -13.58
CA PRO A 450 -28.67 32.94 -14.85
C PRO A 450 -28.37 34.45 -14.77
N ASN A 451 -28.90 35.16 -13.75
CA ASN A 451 -28.72 36.60 -13.58
C ASN A 451 -27.49 36.94 -12.72
N THR A 452 -27.20 36.16 -11.68
CA THR A 452 -26.07 36.40 -10.76
C THR A 452 -24.86 35.51 -11.05
N SER A 453 -25.03 34.44 -11.82
CA SER A 453 -24.06 33.34 -11.99
C SER A 453 -23.69 32.59 -10.71
N GLU A 454 -24.36 32.85 -9.58
CA GLU A 454 -24.15 32.16 -8.30
C GLU A 454 -25.01 30.88 -8.18
N PRO A 455 -24.64 29.91 -7.32
CA PRO A 455 -25.47 28.73 -7.07
C PRO A 455 -26.67 29.03 -6.14
N GLU A 456 -27.80 28.41 -6.44
CA GLU A 456 -29.04 28.47 -5.63
C GLU A 456 -29.62 27.07 -5.43
N ILE A 457 -30.33 26.87 -4.31
CA ILE A 457 -30.98 25.60 -3.98
C ILE A 457 -32.48 25.71 -4.29
N ILE A 458 -32.93 25.02 -5.35
CA ILE A 458 -34.36 24.84 -5.64
C ILE A 458 -34.87 23.70 -4.76
N CYS A 459 -35.81 24.00 -3.86
CA CYS A 459 -36.39 23.02 -2.94
C CYS A 459 -37.63 22.34 -3.53
N ASP A 460 -37.45 21.66 -4.67
CA ASP A 460 -38.52 21.04 -5.47
C ASP A 460 -38.86 19.60 -5.10
N ASN A 461 -38.26 19.06 -4.04
CA ASN A 461 -38.43 17.68 -3.62
C ASN A 461 -38.10 16.68 -4.76
N ASN A 462 -37.05 16.97 -5.55
CA ASN A 462 -36.42 16.01 -6.47
C ASN A 462 -36.08 14.68 -5.76
N GLY A 463 -35.60 14.78 -4.52
CA GLY A 463 -35.33 13.68 -3.60
C GLY A 463 -33.83 13.47 -3.34
N ALA A 464 -33.51 12.52 -2.45
CA ALA A 464 -32.18 12.02 -2.21
C ALA A 464 -32.00 10.65 -2.90
N LEU A 465 -30.84 10.40 -3.51
CA LEU A 465 -30.54 9.13 -4.16
C LEU A 465 -30.07 8.10 -3.12
N VAL A 466 -30.76 6.97 -3.01
CA VAL A 466 -30.39 5.84 -2.16
C VAL A 466 -30.01 4.63 -3.02
N VAL A 467 -28.79 4.13 -2.82
CA VAL A 467 -28.21 3.00 -3.56
C VAL A 467 -27.93 1.84 -2.62
N GLU A 468 -28.34 0.64 -3.04
CA GLU A 468 -28.12 -0.60 -2.30
C GLU A 468 -26.94 -1.36 -2.93
N ALA A 469 -26.06 -1.92 -2.12
CA ALA A 469 -24.88 -2.64 -2.60
C ALA A 469 -24.48 -3.84 -1.74
N HIS A 470 -23.72 -4.76 -2.34
CA HIS A 470 -23.19 -5.96 -1.69
C HIS A 470 -21.67 -6.06 -1.88
N ALA A 471 -20.94 -6.18 -0.78
CA ALA A 471 -19.50 -6.43 -0.72
C ALA A 471 -19.20 -7.94 -0.68
N ASN A 472 -18.21 -8.39 -1.46
CA ASN A 472 -17.81 -9.81 -1.54
C ASN A 472 -16.87 -10.29 -0.41
N ILE A 473 -16.48 -9.40 0.52
CA ILE A 473 -15.65 -9.71 1.70
C ILE A 473 -16.42 -9.51 3.02
N PRO A 474 -15.97 -10.11 4.13
CA PRO A 474 -16.48 -9.77 5.45
C PRO A 474 -15.86 -8.45 5.94
N LEU A 475 -16.62 -7.67 6.73
CA LEU A 475 -16.22 -6.32 7.15
C LEU A 475 -14.87 -6.26 7.89
N ARG A 476 -14.51 -7.31 8.64
CA ARG A 476 -13.23 -7.42 9.36
C ARG A 476 -11.99 -7.51 8.45
N GLU A 477 -12.18 -7.88 7.19
CA GLU A 477 -11.10 -8.02 6.18
C GLU A 477 -10.92 -6.74 5.34
N LEU A 478 -11.73 -5.71 5.59
CA LEU A 478 -11.54 -4.39 4.98
C LEU A 478 -10.25 -3.73 5.48
N ASN A 479 -9.44 -3.18 4.58
CA ASN A 479 -8.27 -2.40 4.95
C ASN A 479 -8.71 -1.02 5.47
N PHE A 480 -8.90 -0.90 6.78
CA PHE A 480 -9.31 0.36 7.39
C PHE A 480 -8.22 1.44 7.34
N TYR A 481 -6.93 1.07 7.27
CA TYR A 481 -5.82 2.02 7.21
C TYR A 481 -5.64 2.64 5.81
N ASP A 482 -5.64 1.85 4.73
CA ASP A 482 -5.56 2.38 3.36
C ASP A 482 -6.96 2.60 2.76
N LEU A 483 -7.40 3.86 2.81
CA LEU A 483 -8.70 4.26 2.27
C LEU A 483 -8.66 4.50 0.75
N ASN A 484 -7.49 4.56 0.09
CA ASN A 484 -7.47 4.52 -1.38
C ASN A 484 -7.93 3.12 -1.83
N GLN A 485 -7.29 2.08 -1.30
CA GLN A 485 -7.61 0.68 -1.62
C GLN A 485 -9.07 0.32 -1.30
N SER A 486 -9.57 0.75 -0.14
CA SER A 486 -10.91 0.40 0.33
C SER A 486 -12.06 1.23 -0.29
N LEU A 487 -11.79 2.34 -0.98
CA LEU A 487 -12.84 3.20 -1.54
C LEU A 487 -12.82 3.31 -3.06
N GLN A 488 -11.67 3.12 -3.72
CA GLN A 488 -11.54 3.32 -5.17
C GLN A 488 -12.42 2.35 -5.96
N GLY A 489 -13.38 2.90 -6.71
CA GLY A 489 -14.36 2.12 -7.49
C GLY A 489 -15.35 1.29 -6.64
N LYS A 490 -15.55 1.63 -5.35
CA LYS A 490 -16.51 0.96 -4.45
C LYS A 490 -17.70 1.84 -4.05
N LEU A 491 -17.67 3.12 -4.44
CA LEU A 491 -18.67 4.12 -4.08
C LEU A 491 -19.53 4.49 -5.29
N VAL A 492 -20.79 4.84 -5.03
CA VAL A 492 -21.68 5.41 -6.04
C VAL A 492 -21.03 6.64 -6.69
N SER A 493 -21.00 6.66 -8.03
CA SER A 493 -20.53 7.82 -8.79
C SER A 493 -21.36 9.06 -8.46
N ILE A 494 -20.69 10.20 -8.27
CA ILE A 494 -21.34 11.46 -7.91
C ILE A 494 -22.31 11.88 -9.02
N ASN A 495 -23.61 11.87 -8.72
CA ASN A 495 -24.62 12.51 -9.55
C ASN A 495 -24.93 13.92 -9.00
N HIS A 496 -24.73 14.96 -9.82
CA HIS A 496 -24.99 16.35 -9.45
C HIS A 496 -26.48 16.73 -9.37
N ASP A 497 -27.38 15.93 -9.95
CA ASP A 497 -28.84 16.10 -9.82
C ASP A 497 -29.34 15.79 -8.40
N PHE A 498 -28.54 15.08 -7.60
CA PHE A 498 -28.87 14.68 -6.23
C PHE A 498 -27.83 15.25 -5.25
N PRO A 499 -28.07 16.46 -4.69
CA PRO A 499 -27.21 17.08 -3.69
C PRO A 499 -26.96 16.23 -2.44
N LEU A 500 -27.80 15.21 -2.17
CA LEU A 500 -27.58 14.15 -1.20
C LEU A 500 -27.68 12.77 -1.87
N GLN A 501 -26.65 11.94 -1.68
CA GLN A 501 -26.55 10.57 -2.14
C GLN A 501 -26.13 9.65 -0.99
N ILE A 502 -26.74 8.48 -0.91
CA ILE A 502 -26.60 7.55 0.20
C ILE A 502 -26.37 6.15 -0.37
N GLN A 503 -25.32 5.48 0.06
CA GLN A 503 -25.05 4.09 -0.30
C GLN A 503 -25.06 3.22 0.95
N VAL A 504 -25.90 2.18 0.95
CA VAL A 504 -25.96 1.17 2.01
C VAL A 504 -25.38 -0.13 1.46
N THR A 505 -24.25 -0.58 2.01
CA THR A 505 -23.50 -1.75 1.55
C THR A 505 -23.52 -2.86 2.59
N ARG A 506 -23.92 -4.08 2.19
CA ARG A 506 -23.88 -5.28 3.03
C ARG A 506 -22.62 -6.10 2.80
N TYR A 507 -21.95 -6.54 3.85
CA TYR A 507 -20.77 -7.42 3.81
C TYR A 507 -21.16 -8.89 4.02
N THR A 508 -20.30 -9.84 3.62
CA THR A 508 -20.61 -11.29 3.71
C THR A 508 -20.81 -11.77 5.15
N CYS A 509 -20.14 -11.15 6.13
CA CYS A 509 -20.38 -11.41 7.56
C CYS A 509 -21.72 -10.86 8.10
N GLY A 510 -22.50 -10.16 7.27
CA GLY A 510 -23.75 -9.49 7.64
C GLY A 510 -23.58 -8.09 8.23
N GLY A 511 -22.35 -7.59 8.40
CA GLY A 511 -22.07 -6.19 8.72
C GLY A 511 -22.54 -5.24 7.62
N ILE A 512 -22.71 -3.96 7.95
CA ILE A 512 -23.24 -2.94 7.04
C ILE A 512 -22.31 -1.73 7.06
N SER A 513 -22.09 -1.09 5.92
CA SER A 513 -21.58 0.29 5.86
C SER A 513 -22.60 1.21 5.21
N ILE A 514 -22.75 2.40 5.77
CA ILE A 514 -23.55 3.49 5.20
C ILE A 514 -22.60 4.62 4.83
N THR A 515 -22.62 4.98 3.55
CA THR A 515 -21.84 6.08 2.99
C THR A 515 -22.77 7.21 2.60
N PHE A 516 -22.45 8.44 3.00
CA PHE A 516 -23.19 9.64 2.64
C PHE A 516 -22.30 10.56 1.81
N THR A 517 -22.70 10.88 0.58
CA THR A 517 -22.03 11.88 -0.27
C THR A 517 -22.97 13.05 -0.46
N PHE A 518 -22.53 14.27 -0.16
CA PHE A 518 -23.34 15.47 -0.28
C PHE A 518 -22.55 16.66 -0.85
N ASP A 519 -23.24 17.62 -1.46
CA ASP A 519 -22.65 18.88 -1.94
C ASP A 519 -22.43 19.86 -0.77
N HIS A 520 -21.20 20.35 -0.61
CA HIS A 520 -20.82 21.24 0.50
C HIS A 520 -21.62 22.55 0.56
N ALA A 521 -22.24 23.00 -0.55
CA ALA A 521 -23.13 24.17 -0.54
C ALA A 521 -24.41 23.94 0.31
N LEU A 522 -24.83 22.68 0.53
CA LEU A 522 -25.92 22.37 1.45
C LEU A 522 -25.55 22.71 2.90
N ALA A 523 -24.37 22.32 3.36
CA ALA A 523 -24.02 22.28 4.77
C ALA A 523 -22.51 22.12 5.00
N ASP A 524 -22.01 22.75 6.07
CA ASP A 524 -20.73 22.34 6.65
C ASP A 524 -20.86 21.05 7.48
N ALA A 525 -19.73 20.55 7.98
CA ALA A 525 -19.67 19.36 8.83
C ALA A 525 -20.56 19.42 10.10
N SER A 526 -20.82 20.60 10.66
CA SER A 526 -21.70 20.75 11.84
C SER A 526 -23.18 20.72 11.44
N ALA A 527 -23.56 21.32 10.32
CA ALA A 527 -24.92 21.25 9.79
C ALA A 527 -25.25 19.83 9.28
N PHE A 528 -24.30 19.17 8.59
CA PHE A 528 -24.47 17.78 8.14
C PHE A 528 -24.55 16.80 9.32
N GLY A 529 -23.77 17.03 10.39
CA GLY A 529 -23.88 16.25 11.63
C GLY A 529 -25.28 16.31 12.26
N LYS A 530 -25.94 17.47 12.23
CA LYS A 530 -27.34 17.61 12.72
C LYS A 530 -28.32 16.84 11.86
N PHE A 531 -28.20 16.91 10.53
CA PHE A 531 -29.01 16.10 9.61
C PHE A 531 -28.92 14.60 9.94
N LEU A 532 -27.70 14.08 10.12
CA LEU A 532 -27.46 12.68 10.47
C LEU A 532 -28.08 12.30 11.84
N VAL A 533 -27.85 13.12 12.87
CA VAL A 533 -28.42 12.87 14.22
C VAL A 533 -29.95 12.90 14.17
N THR A 534 -30.55 13.93 13.57
CA THR A 534 -32.02 14.03 13.45
C THR A 534 -32.62 12.88 12.65
N TRP A 535 -31.93 12.40 11.61
CA TRP A 535 -32.38 11.20 10.90
C TRP A 535 -32.34 9.96 11.80
N SER A 536 -31.26 9.75 12.56
CA SER A 536 -31.17 8.61 13.49
C SER A 536 -32.23 8.69 14.59
N GLU A 537 -32.52 9.88 15.12
CA GLU A 537 -33.61 10.12 16.08
C GLU A 537 -34.97 9.71 15.51
N ILE A 538 -35.29 10.16 14.30
CA ILE A 538 -36.54 9.81 13.60
C ILE A 538 -36.61 8.30 13.32
N ALA A 539 -35.51 7.66 12.91
CA ALA A 539 -35.46 6.22 12.62
C ALA A 539 -35.79 5.34 13.83
N ILE A 540 -35.57 5.83 15.06
CA ILE A 540 -35.89 5.14 16.31
C ILE A 540 -37.04 5.79 17.09
N ASN A 541 -37.85 6.63 16.43
CA ASN A 541 -39.01 7.33 16.99
C ASN A 541 -38.70 8.18 18.25
N LYS A 542 -37.51 8.78 18.33
CA LYS A 542 -37.17 9.79 19.34
C LYS A 542 -37.62 11.18 18.90
N PRO A 543 -37.96 12.08 19.84
CA PRO A 543 -38.11 13.51 19.55
C PRO A 543 -36.82 14.08 18.95
N ILE A 544 -36.95 14.93 17.93
CA ILE A 544 -35.80 15.55 17.27
C ILE A 544 -35.11 16.56 18.20
N SER A 545 -33.78 16.52 18.29
CA SER A 545 -33.00 17.46 19.11
C SER A 545 -32.70 18.80 18.40
N CYS A 546 -32.87 18.85 17.08
CA CYS A 546 -32.60 20.03 16.25
C CYS A 546 -33.80 20.34 15.35
N ILE A 547 -34.37 21.54 15.48
CA ILE A 547 -35.31 22.11 14.50
C ILE A 547 -34.48 22.98 13.55
N PRO A 548 -34.20 22.54 12.31
CA PRO A 548 -33.23 23.18 11.44
C PRO A 548 -33.66 24.58 10.97
N ASP A 549 -32.74 25.54 11.05
CA ASP A 549 -32.93 26.90 10.55
C ASP A 549 -32.26 27.09 9.18
N HIS A 550 -33.08 27.15 8.13
CA HIS A 550 -32.65 27.26 6.73
C HIS A 550 -32.60 28.70 6.19
N ARG A 551 -32.79 29.73 7.04
CA ARG A 551 -32.93 31.13 6.60
C ARG A 551 -31.70 31.73 5.91
N ARG A 552 -30.52 31.10 6.03
CA ARG A 552 -29.23 31.54 5.41
C ARG A 552 -28.94 33.05 5.52
N TYR A 553 -29.25 33.64 6.68
CA TYR A 553 -29.25 35.09 6.92
C TYR A 553 -27.87 35.74 7.10
N LEU A 554 -26.76 35.02 6.92
CA LEU A 554 -25.41 35.57 7.05
C LEU A 554 -25.06 36.39 5.80
N ARG A 555 -25.20 37.70 5.92
CA ARG A 555 -25.03 38.71 4.84
C ARG A 555 -24.03 39.78 5.24
N ALA A 556 -23.46 40.44 4.24
CA ALA A 556 -22.52 41.53 4.42
C ALA A 556 -23.11 42.78 5.09
N ARG A 557 -22.23 43.55 5.72
CA ARG A 557 -22.53 44.90 6.20
C ARG A 557 -22.72 45.83 4.99
N SER A 558 -23.39 46.96 5.20
CA SER A 558 -23.62 47.96 4.16
C SER A 558 -23.10 49.33 4.62
N PRO A 559 -22.05 49.89 3.99
CA PRO A 559 -21.23 49.27 2.94
C PRO A 559 -20.39 48.09 3.48
N PRO A 560 -19.97 47.13 2.62
CA PRO A 560 -19.05 46.08 3.02
C PRO A 560 -17.66 46.67 3.31
N THR A 561 -17.04 46.22 4.39
CA THR A 561 -15.72 46.66 4.85
C THR A 561 -14.96 45.46 5.44
N TYR A 562 -13.66 45.32 5.21
CA TYR A 562 -12.90 44.18 5.72
C TYR A 562 -11.43 44.54 5.98
N ASP A 563 -10.77 43.83 6.90
CA ASP A 563 -9.33 43.95 7.08
C ASP A 563 -8.54 43.39 5.87
N PRO A 564 -7.66 44.18 5.21
CA PRO A 564 -6.89 43.73 4.03
C PRO A 564 -5.92 42.55 4.27
N SER A 565 -5.74 42.07 5.51
CA SER A 565 -5.06 40.80 5.77
C SER A 565 -5.81 39.59 5.20
N LEU A 566 -7.12 39.70 4.95
CA LEU A 566 -7.88 38.65 4.26
C LEU A 566 -7.38 38.44 2.82
N ASP A 567 -6.91 39.48 2.12
CA ASP A 567 -6.29 39.37 0.79
C ASP A 567 -4.96 38.60 0.80
N LYS A 568 -4.34 38.39 1.97
CA LYS A 568 -3.17 37.52 2.13
C LYS A 568 -3.59 36.05 2.32
N THR A 569 -4.82 35.82 2.74
CA THR A 569 -5.36 34.54 3.23
C THR A 569 -6.24 33.84 2.20
N PHE A 570 -7.10 34.61 1.54
CA PHE A 570 -8.09 34.17 0.57
C PHE A 570 -7.78 34.76 -0.81
N VAL A 571 -8.38 34.16 -1.84
CA VAL A 571 -8.20 34.59 -3.23
C VAL A 571 -9.41 34.13 -4.05
N THR A 572 -9.78 34.93 -5.04
CA THR A 572 -10.64 34.47 -6.15
C THR A 572 -9.83 33.59 -7.09
N CYS A 573 -10.45 32.56 -7.65
CA CYS A 573 -9.79 31.62 -8.54
C CYS A 573 -10.78 31.04 -9.54
N THR A 574 -10.24 30.48 -10.62
CA THR A 574 -11.00 29.85 -11.69
C THR A 574 -11.01 28.32 -11.53
N MET A 575 -11.88 27.64 -12.28
CA MET A 575 -11.77 26.17 -12.41
C MET A 575 -10.44 25.75 -13.04
N GLU A 576 -9.85 26.60 -13.89
CA GLU A 576 -8.52 26.38 -14.46
C GLU A 576 -7.41 26.47 -13.40
N ASP A 577 -7.51 27.36 -12.41
CA ASP A 577 -6.61 27.37 -11.24
C ASP A 577 -6.70 26.10 -10.38
N ILE A 578 -7.90 25.48 -10.28
CA ILE A 578 -8.08 24.18 -9.62
C ILE A 578 -7.42 23.07 -10.43
N ILE A 579 -7.67 23.04 -11.74
CA ILE A 579 -7.12 22.03 -12.65
C ILE A 579 -5.58 22.12 -12.64
N ASN A 580 -5.03 23.33 -12.74
CA ASN A 580 -3.59 23.59 -12.76
C ASN A 580 -2.95 23.69 -11.36
N MET A 581 -3.59 23.18 -10.30
CA MET A 581 -2.93 23.03 -9.00
C MET A 581 -1.68 22.15 -9.12
N PRO A 582 -0.57 22.46 -8.41
CA PRO A 582 0.63 21.63 -8.44
C PRO A 582 0.43 20.29 -7.73
N THR A 583 -0.15 19.31 -8.43
CA THR A 583 -0.30 17.92 -7.96
C THR A 583 1.00 17.15 -8.17
N THR A 584 2.05 17.48 -7.40
CA THR A 584 3.35 16.79 -7.52
C THR A 584 3.35 15.38 -6.94
N ASN A 585 2.43 15.04 -6.03
CA ASN A 585 2.41 13.75 -5.35
C ASN A 585 1.00 13.14 -5.26
N ILE A 586 0.91 11.81 -5.42
CA ILE A 586 -0.32 11.03 -5.20
C ILE A 586 -0.73 11.15 -3.73
N LEU A 587 -1.96 11.58 -3.48
CA LEU A 587 -2.45 11.76 -2.12
C LEU A 587 -2.97 10.45 -1.51
N LEU A 588 -2.28 10.03 -0.45
CA LEU A 588 -2.58 8.87 0.36
C LEU A 588 -3.66 9.21 1.38
N LYS A 589 -4.78 8.49 1.30
CA LYS A 589 -5.93 8.55 2.20
C LYS A 589 -5.69 7.48 3.28
N ARG A 590 -5.38 7.93 4.49
CA ARG A 590 -4.98 7.09 5.63
C ARG A 590 -5.93 7.25 6.81
N LEU A 591 -6.12 6.18 7.56
CA LEU A 591 -6.84 6.18 8.83
C LEU A 591 -5.94 5.65 9.93
N TYR A 592 -5.86 6.41 11.02
CA TYR A 592 -5.04 6.09 12.18
C TYR A 592 -5.86 6.03 13.46
N HIS A 593 -5.45 5.16 14.36
CA HIS A 593 -5.80 5.16 15.77
C HIS A 593 -4.73 5.95 16.55
N ILE A 594 -5.15 6.73 17.54
CA ILE A 594 -4.25 7.39 18.50
C ILE A 594 -4.78 7.15 19.91
N ASP A 595 -3.98 6.50 20.74
CA ASP A 595 -4.35 6.20 22.12
C ASP A 595 -4.49 7.46 23.00
N VAL A 596 -5.38 7.37 24.00
CA VAL A 596 -5.66 8.45 24.95
C VAL A 596 -4.41 8.87 25.75
N SER A 597 -3.49 7.94 26.04
CA SER A 597 -2.24 8.25 26.74
C SER A 597 -1.30 9.11 25.88
N SER A 598 -1.20 8.85 24.58
CA SER A 598 -0.45 9.67 23.62
C SER A 598 -1.01 11.08 23.53
N ILE A 599 -2.34 11.23 23.42
CA ILE A 599 -3.02 12.53 23.39
C ILE A 599 -2.77 13.32 24.69
N ASN A 600 -2.88 12.65 25.85
CA ASN A 600 -2.62 13.26 27.15
C ASN A 600 -1.12 13.57 27.37
N ARG A 601 -0.20 12.80 26.77
CA ARG A 601 1.25 13.07 26.77
C ARG A 601 1.56 14.33 25.96
N LEU A 602 1.07 14.42 24.71
CA LEU A 602 1.25 15.59 23.87
C LEU A 602 0.68 16.86 24.52
N GLN A 603 -0.52 16.76 25.12
CA GLN A 603 -1.12 17.90 25.83
C GLN A 603 -0.25 18.38 26.99
N ARG A 604 0.32 17.46 27.80
CA ARG A 604 1.26 17.82 28.87
C ARG A 604 2.54 18.46 28.34
N LEU A 605 3.14 17.94 27.28
CA LEU A 605 4.34 18.50 26.65
C LEU A 605 4.12 19.89 26.04
N ALA A 606 2.87 20.22 25.68
CA ALA A 606 2.48 21.55 25.22
C ALA A 606 2.14 22.54 26.35
N CYS A 607 1.92 22.06 27.58
CA CYS A 607 1.53 22.87 28.74
C CYS A 607 2.71 23.06 29.71
N ILE A 608 3.66 23.92 29.35
CA ILE A 608 4.82 24.29 30.18
C ILE A 608 4.60 25.68 30.80
N ASP A 609 5.24 25.98 31.93
CA ASP A 609 5.22 27.29 32.62
C ASP A 609 3.82 27.85 32.92
N GLY A 610 2.90 26.98 33.34
CA GLY A 610 1.51 27.34 33.67
C GLY A 610 0.62 27.63 32.47
N SER A 611 1.15 27.57 31.23
CA SER A 611 0.34 27.67 30.02
C SER A 611 -0.63 26.49 29.91
N LYS A 612 -1.87 26.76 29.47
CA LYS A 612 -2.87 25.74 29.17
C LYS A 612 -3.04 25.64 27.65
N ARG A 613 -2.95 24.43 27.13
CA ARG A 613 -3.20 24.08 25.73
C ARG A 613 -4.32 23.06 25.63
N THR A 614 -5.14 23.22 24.61
CA THR A 614 -6.12 22.23 24.18
C THR A 614 -5.41 21.04 23.54
N LYS A 615 -6.10 19.90 23.49
CA LYS A 615 -5.59 18.70 22.81
C LYS A 615 -5.34 18.93 21.32
N ILE A 616 -6.11 19.80 20.67
CA ILE A 616 -5.96 20.10 19.23
C ILE A 616 -4.75 21.00 18.95
N GLU A 617 -4.43 21.96 19.82
CA GLU A 617 -3.22 22.77 19.70
C GLU A 617 -1.95 21.92 19.87
N ALA A 618 -1.94 21.06 20.89
CA ALA A 618 -0.82 20.14 21.15
C ALA A 618 -0.61 19.12 20.00
N PHE A 619 -1.71 18.56 19.49
CA PHE A 619 -1.69 17.66 18.34
C PHE A 619 -1.20 18.35 17.06
N SER A 620 -1.66 19.58 16.80
CA SER A 620 -1.23 20.38 15.65
C SER A 620 0.27 20.69 15.74
N ALA A 621 0.76 21.10 16.91
CA ALA A 621 2.18 21.35 17.14
C ALA A 621 3.06 20.12 16.88
N TYR A 622 2.61 18.94 17.31
CA TYR A 622 3.28 17.68 17.05
C TYR A 622 3.33 17.32 15.55
N ILE A 623 2.19 17.42 14.84
CA ILE A 623 2.15 17.24 13.38
C ILE A 623 3.09 18.24 12.68
N TRP A 624 3.12 19.50 13.10
CA TRP A 624 3.94 20.53 12.46
C TRP A 624 5.44 20.25 12.62
N LYS A 625 5.84 19.66 13.76
CA LYS A 625 7.22 19.17 13.98
C LYS A 625 7.54 17.93 13.16
N ILE A 626 6.61 16.98 12.98
CA ILE A 626 6.82 15.82 12.07
C ILE A 626 6.97 16.31 10.62
N MET A 627 6.13 17.25 10.21
CA MET A 627 6.08 17.80 8.85
C MET A 627 7.45 18.34 8.39
N VAL A 628 8.28 18.88 9.30
CA VAL A 628 9.67 19.28 8.99
C VAL A 628 10.51 18.14 8.38
N ARG A 629 10.29 16.88 8.78
CA ARG A 629 11.03 15.72 8.24
C ARG A 629 10.54 15.30 6.84
N ALA A 630 9.34 15.72 6.46
CA ALA A 630 8.67 15.38 5.21
C ALA A 630 8.86 16.44 4.11
N ILE A 631 9.68 17.46 4.36
CA ILE A 631 9.85 18.64 3.52
C ILE A 631 11.28 18.67 2.96
N GLY A 632 11.39 18.83 1.65
CA GLY A 632 12.69 18.98 0.99
C GLY A 632 13.42 20.26 1.41
N GLU A 633 14.76 20.19 1.44
CA GLU A 633 15.67 21.24 1.95
C GLU A 633 15.52 22.61 1.25
N SER A 634 14.87 22.66 0.10
CA SER A 634 14.55 23.88 -0.64
C SER A 634 13.53 24.80 0.07
N HIS A 635 12.70 24.28 0.97
CA HIS A 635 11.67 25.06 1.66
C HIS A 635 12.17 25.58 3.02
N LYS A 636 12.21 26.91 3.17
CA LYS A 636 12.62 27.56 4.43
C LYS A 636 11.48 27.72 5.46
N HIS A 637 10.23 27.71 5.00
CA HIS A 637 9.03 27.91 5.79
C HIS A 637 7.96 26.86 5.49
N CYS A 638 7.11 26.60 6.48
CA CYS A 638 6.04 25.62 6.44
C CYS A 638 4.74 26.27 6.92
N LYS A 639 3.60 25.87 6.35
CA LYS A 639 2.29 26.43 6.72
C LYS A 639 1.39 25.38 7.32
N MET A 640 0.59 25.78 8.30
CA MET A 640 -0.48 24.96 8.85
C MET A 640 -1.79 25.76 8.87
N GLY A 641 -2.90 25.12 8.52
CA GLY A 641 -4.23 25.70 8.57
C GLY A 641 -5.14 25.03 9.60
N TRP A 642 -6.16 25.73 10.09
CA TRP A 642 -7.15 25.22 11.04
C TRP A 642 -8.57 25.58 10.65
N LEU A 643 -9.44 24.59 10.46
CA LEU A 643 -10.86 24.83 10.22
C LEU A 643 -11.59 25.18 11.52
N ILE A 644 -12.33 26.29 11.49
CA ILE A 644 -12.98 26.92 12.64
C ILE A 644 -14.46 27.12 12.34
N ASP A 645 -15.32 26.65 13.24
CA ASP A 645 -16.77 26.92 13.22
C ASP A 645 -17.08 28.25 13.92
N GLY A 646 -17.75 29.14 13.19
CA GLY A 646 -18.14 30.47 13.64
C GLY A 646 -19.44 30.54 14.44
N ARG A 647 -20.25 29.46 14.53
CA ARG A 647 -21.58 29.52 15.22
C ARG A 647 -21.52 30.00 16.67
N THR A 648 -20.45 29.65 17.38
CA THR A 648 -20.21 30.05 18.78
C THR A 648 -19.42 31.36 18.93
N ARG A 649 -19.18 32.06 17.80
CA ARG A 649 -18.32 33.26 17.69
C ARG A 649 -19.06 34.44 17.08
N MET A 650 -19.97 34.16 16.14
CA MET A 650 -20.83 35.12 15.45
C MET A 650 -22.04 35.58 16.25
N CYS A 651 -22.38 34.89 17.35
CA CYS A 651 -23.43 35.32 18.24
C CYS A 651 -23.03 35.07 19.69
N LYS A 652 -23.31 36.04 20.56
CA LYS A 652 -23.11 35.91 22.02
C LYS A 652 -24.16 35.01 22.66
N ASP A 653 -25.33 34.88 22.05
CA ASP A 653 -26.30 33.84 22.39
C ASP A 653 -25.97 32.56 21.59
N GLN A 654 -25.43 31.56 22.29
CA GLN A 654 -25.03 30.28 21.71
C GLN A 654 -26.23 29.48 21.15
N ASN A 655 -27.45 29.77 21.61
CA ASN A 655 -28.65 29.07 21.16
C ASN A 655 -29.19 29.60 19.83
N LEU A 656 -28.88 30.85 19.45
CA LEU A 656 -29.46 31.46 18.25
C LEU A 656 -28.93 30.85 16.95
N MET A 657 -27.67 30.41 16.95
CA MET A 657 -27.01 29.78 15.79
C MET A 657 -26.85 28.25 15.93
N SER A 658 -27.26 27.65 17.05
CA SER A 658 -27.11 26.20 17.29
C SER A 658 -27.79 25.38 16.20
N ASN A 659 -28.95 25.83 15.71
CA ASN A 659 -29.76 25.12 14.71
C ASN A 659 -29.53 25.58 13.25
N TYR A 660 -28.67 26.57 13.02
CA TYR A 660 -28.41 27.11 11.68
C TYR A 660 -27.84 26.04 10.72
N ILE A 661 -28.52 25.87 9.57
CA ILE A 661 -28.18 24.98 8.47
C ILE A 661 -27.66 25.82 7.28
N GLY A 662 -26.41 25.53 6.92
CA GLY A 662 -25.58 26.34 6.04
C GLY A 662 -24.14 26.29 6.53
N ASN A 663 -23.22 26.91 5.81
CA ASN A 663 -21.82 26.98 6.17
C ASN A 663 -21.54 28.13 7.14
N VAL A 664 -20.83 27.84 8.23
CA VAL A 664 -20.28 28.85 9.15
C VAL A 664 -18.81 28.49 9.45
N LEU A 665 -18.03 28.30 8.39
CA LEU A 665 -16.62 27.91 8.48
C LEU A 665 -15.69 29.04 8.05
N SER A 666 -14.53 29.11 8.72
CA SER A 666 -13.36 29.86 8.26
C SER A 666 -12.11 29.00 8.41
N LEU A 667 -11.04 29.36 7.68
CA LEU A 667 -9.73 28.76 7.79
C LEU A 667 -8.73 29.76 8.39
N GLY A 668 -8.24 29.46 9.60
CA GLY A 668 -7.05 30.11 10.14
C GLY A 668 -5.78 29.51 9.54
N PHE A 669 -4.68 30.26 9.55
CA PHE A 669 -3.38 29.72 9.14
C PHE A 669 -2.24 30.32 9.97
N GLY A 670 -1.15 29.57 10.04
CA GLY A 670 0.10 29.98 10.67
C GLY A 670 1.27 29.59 9.77
N GLU A 671 2.32 30.38 9.81
CA GLU A 671 3.57 30.16 9.10
C GLU A 671 4.72 30.20 10.11
N ALA A 672 5.65 29.26 9.99
CA ALA A 672 6.84 29.16 10.84
C ALA A 672 8.03 28.70 10.00
N SER A 673 9.25 29.05 10.40
CA SER A 673 10.45 28.55 9.72
C SER A 673 10.72 27.09 10.06
N VAL A 674 11.37 26.37 9.13
CA VAL A 674 11.85 25.00 9.37
C VAL A 674 12.78 24.92 10.58
N VAL A 675 13.59 25.96 10.81
CA VAL A 675 14.53 26.03 11.94
C VAL A 675 13.77 26.13 13.27
N GLU A 676 12.84 27.08 13.42
CA GLU A 676 12.01 27.22 14.63
C GLU A 676 11.22 25.95 14.94
N LEU A 677 10.64 25.31 13.91
CA LEU A 677 9.89 24.06 14.06
C LEU A 677 10.80 22.88 14.42
N LYS A 678 12.06 22.85 13.98
CA LYS A 678 13.02 21.79 14.31
C LYS A 678 13.51 21.94 15.75
N GLU A 679 14.00 23.13 16.10
CA GLU A 679 14.67 23.45 17.37
C GLU A 679 13.70 23.70 18.53
N GLY A 680 12.54 24.31 18.29
CA GLY A 680 11.56 24.66 19.33
C GLY A 680 10.91 23.44 19.99
N SER A 681 10.53 23.57 21.26
CA SER A 681 9.79 22.53 21.97
C SER A 681 8.35 22.37 21.45
N ILE A 682 7.64 21.32 21.87
CA ILE A 682 6.20 21.19 21.58
C ILE A 682 5.42 22.38 22.16
N SER A 683 5.83 22.92 23.32
CA SER A 683 5.23 24.12 23.92
C SER A 683 5.43 25.37 23.06
N ASP A 684 6.64 25.55 22.50
CA ASP A 684 6.96 26.68 21.61
C ASP A 684 6.11 26.66 20.35
N VAL A 685 6.05 25.50 19.67
CA VAL A 685 5.22 25.35 18.48
C VAL A 685 3.73 25.48 18.82
N ALA A 686 3.28 24.94 19.97
CA ALA A 686 1.90 25.10 20.42
C ALA A 686 1.51 26.56 20.75
N ARG A 687 2.47 27.42 21.12
CA ARG A 687 2.27 28.88 21.24
C ARG A 687 2.05 29.53 19.86
N ILE A 688 2.79 29.12 18.83
CA ILE A 688 2.56 29.59 17.45
C ILE A 688 1.15 29.17 16.98
N VAL A 689 0.78 27.90 17.20
CA VAL A 689 -0.57 27.38 16.89
C VAL A 689 -1.66 28.15 17.63
N GLN A 690 -1.54 28.37 18.95
CA GLN A 690 -2.53 29.14 19.71
C GLN A 690 -2.70 30.54 19.12
N ASN A 691 -1.61 31.25 18.86
CA ASN A 691 -1.65 32.63 18.36
C ASN A 691 -2.38 32.71 17.02
N ALA A 692 -2.05 31.81 16.08
CA ALA A 692 -2.70 31.74 14.77
C ALA A 692 -4.20 31.42 14.87
N ILE A 693 -4.59 30.45 15.72
CA ILE A 693 -6.01 30.14 15.95
C ILE A 693 -6.75 31.30 16.63
N SER A 694 -6.11 31.99 17.58
CA SER A 694 -6.75 33.07 18.36
C SER A 694 -7.16 34.26 17.50
N GLN A 695 -6.35 34.62 16.49
CA GLN A 695 -6.61 35.74 15.58
C GLN A 695 -7.91 35.61 14.78
N VAL A 696 -8.33 34.38 14.48
CA VAL A 696 -9.46 34.08 13.59
C VAL A 696 -10.66 33.43 14.32
N THR A 697 -10.66 33.45 15.65
CA THR A 697 -11.69 32.81 16.48
C THR A 697 -12.64 33.81 17.16
N ASN A 698 -12.83 34.98 16.56
CA ASN A 698 -13.68 36.08 17.05
C ASN A 698 -14.77 36.49 16.02
N GLU A 699 -15.74 37.27 16.47
CA GLU A 699 -16.88 37.78 15.67
C GLU A 699 -16.43 38.64 14.48
N ALA A 700 -15.50 39.58 14.72
CA ALA A 700 -15.04 40.54 13.71
C ALA A 700 -14.40 39.84 12.50
N HIS A 701 -13.56 38.82 12.72
CA HIS A 701 -12.96 38.01 11.65
C HIS A 701 -14.01 37.40 10.70
N PHE A 702 -15.11 36.88 11.24
CA PHE A 702 -16.16 36.28 10.41
C PHE A 702 -17.02 37.34 9.69
N LEU A 703 -17.26 38.50 10.30
CA LEU A 703 -17.93 39.63 9.64
C LEU A 703 -17.06 40.19 8.49
N ASP A 704 -15.76 40.38 8.73
CA ASP A 704 -14.82 40.82 7.72
C ASP A 704 -14.67 39.79 6.58
N LEU A 705 -14.70 38.48 6.89
CA LEU A 705 -14.72 37.44 5.86
C LEU A 705 -16.01 37.44 5.03
N ILE A 706 -17.16 37.69 5.67
CA ILE A 706 -18.44 37.84 5.00
C ILE A 706 -18.42 39.03 4.01
N ASP A 707 -17.87 40.17 4.43
CA ASP A 707 -17.73 41.38 3.61
C ASP A 707 -16.66 41.22 2.53
N TRP A 708 -15.54 40.55 2.83
CA TRP A 708 -14.52 40.19 1.83
C TRP A 708 -15.11 39.34 0.73
N ILE A 709 -15.93 38.34 1.09
CA ILE A 709 -16.66 37.51 0.12
C ILE A 709 -17.62 38.38 -0.72
N GLU A 710 -18.32 39.34 -0.11
CA GLU A 710 -19.22 40.24 -0.86
C GLU A 710 -18.48 41.06 -1.93
N CYS A 711 -17.35 41.66 -1.57
CA CYS A 711 -16.53 42.45 -2.49
C CYS A 711 -15.89 41.64 -3.63
N HIS A 712 -15.91 40.30 -3.56
CA HIS A 712 -15.27 39.41 -4.52
C HIS A 712 -16.28 38.53 -5.31
N ARG A 713 -17.58 38.82 -5.21
CA ARG A 713 -18.64 38.15 -5.98
C ARG A 713 -18.85 38.74 -7.38
N PRO A 714 -19.37 37.95 -8.34
CA PRO A 714 -19.52 36.49 -8.28
C PRO A 714 -18.19 35.79 -8.59
N GLY A 715 -17.98 34.59 -8.03
CA GLY A 715 -16.80 33.79 -8.34
C GLY A 715 -16.53 32.66 -7.35
N LEU A 716 -15.54 31.82 -7.66
CA LEU A 716 -15.03 30.83 -6.72
C LEU A 716 -13.95 31.47 -5.84
N MET A 717 -14.14 31.36 -4.53
CA MET A 717 -13.23 31.90 -3.51
C MET A 717 -12.63 30.77 -2.69
N LEU A 718 -11.30 30.70 -2.59
CA LEU A 718 -10.58 29.69 -1.81
C LEU A 718 -9.53 30.35 -0.91
N SER A 719 -9.09 29.64 0.15
CA SER A 719 -7.88 30.05 0.85
C SER A 719 -6.65 29.71 0.00
N LYS A 720 -5.69 30.64 -0.07
CA LYS A 720 -4.45 30.48 -0.84
C LYS A 720 -3.66 29.24 -0.45
N ILE A 721 -3.73 28.84 0.83
CA ILE A 721 -3.07 27.64 1.32
C ILE A 721 -3.61 26.39 0.61
N VAL A 722 -4.92 26.27 0.41
CA VAL A 722 -5.59 25.11 -0.22
C VAL A 722 -5.17 24.90 -1.68
N LEU A 723 -4.80 25.98 -2.38
CA LEU A 723 -4.25 25.95 -3.74
C LEU A 723 -2.80 25.43 -3.80
N GLY A 724 -2.17 25.09 -2.67
CA GLY A 724 -0.74 24.75 -2.60
C GLY A 724 0.20 25.93 -2.88
N ARG A 725 -0.32 27.16 -2.93
CA ARG A 725 0.45 28.35 -3.28
C ARG A 725 1.28 28.83 -2.09
N GLY A 726 2.60 28.71 -2.21
CA GLY A 726 3.56 29.25 -1.25
C GLY A 726 4.07 28.26 -0.21
N GLY A 727 4.26 26.99 -0.59
CA GLY A 727 4.99 25.98 0.19
C GLY A 727 4.13 24.80 0.66
N PRO A 728 4.77 23.73 1.18
CA PRO A 728 4.06 22.58 1.75
C PRO A 728 3.18 23.01 2.93
N ALA A 729 1.97 22.48 2.97
CA ALA A 729 0.94 22.88 3.92
C ALA A 729 0.04 21.71 4.36
N VAL A 730 -0.37 21.73 5.64
CA VAL A 730 -1.37 20.80 6.19
C VAL A 730 -2.53 21.59 6.81
N VAL A 731 -3.76 21.24 6.49
CA VAL A 731 -4.96 21.74 7.16
C VAL A 731 -5.43 20.74 8.21
N VAL A 732 -5.54 21.18 9.46
CA VAL A 732 -6.03 20.39 10.59
C VAL A 732 -7.49 20.77 10.90
N SER A 733 -8.32 19.75 11.14
CA SER A 733 -9.75 19.89 11.38
C SER A 733 -10.17 19.13 12.63
N SER A 734 -11.04 19.75 13.44
CA SER A 734 -11.50 19.20 14.71
C SER A 734 -12.90 18.59 14.60
N GLY A 735 -12.96 17.29 14.38
CA GLY A 735 -14.18 16.47 14.43
C GLY A 735 -14.72 16.23 15.85
N ARG A 736 -14.48 17.12 16.83
CA ARG A 736 -14.99 16.99 18.20
C ARG A 736 -16.53 16.90 18.29
N ARG A 737 -17.25 17.45 17.30
CA ARG A 737 -18.71 17.40 17.16
C ARG A 737 -19.17 16.56 15.97
N PHE A 738 -18.29 15.69 15.46
CA PHE A 738 -18.65 14.70 14.44
C PHE A 738 -19.41 13.56 15.14
N PRO A 739 -20.69 13.31 14.84
CA PRO A 739 -21.44 12.25 15.49
C PRO A 739 -20.83 10.88 15.13
N VAL A 740 -20.70 9.99 16.10
CA VAL A 740 -20.30 8.61 15.87
C VAL A 740 -21.18 7.69 16.70
N ALA A 741 -21.00 7.67 18.02
CA ALA A 741 -21.75 6.79 18.91
C ALA A 741 -23.26 7.13 18.96
N GLU A 742 -23.59 8.40 18.68
CA GLU A 742 -24.94 8.94 18.63
C GLU A 742 -25.77 8.39 17.45
N LEU A 743 -25.12 7.89 16.38
CA LEU A 743 -25.77 7.58 15.11
C LEU A 743 -26.37 6.16 15.05
N ASP A 744 -27.33 5.90 15.94
CA ASP A 744 -28.08 4.64 16.00
C ASP A 744 -29.39 4.71 15.21
N PHE A 745 -29.48 3.96 14.12
CA PHE A 745 -30.68 3.84 13.27
C PHE A 745 -31.61 2.68 13.69
N GLY A 746 -31.49 2.18 14.93
CA GLY A 746 -32.29 1.06 15.48
C GLY A 746 -31.62 -0.30 15.35
N PHE A 747 -30.35 -0.33 14.95
CA PHE A 747 -29.52 -1.54 14.89
C PHE A 747 -28.16 -1.36 15.61
N GLY A 748 -28.06 -0.36 16.48
CA GLY A 748 -26.92 -0.05 17.32
C GLY A 748 -25.97 0.97 16.71
N SER A 749 -25.15 1.58 17.56
CA SER A 749 -24.12 2.56 17.17
C SER A 749 -23.07 1.96 16.21
N PRO A 750 -22.51 2.77 15.29
CA PRO A 750 -21.42 2.35 14.41
C PRO A 750 -20.13 2.08 15.19
N VAL A 751 -19.32 1.13 14.73
CA VAL A 751 -17.96 0.87 15.24
C VAL A 751 -16.93 1.88 14.73
N LEU A 752 -17.24 2.55 13.62
CA LEU A 752 -16.42 3.59 13.02
C LEU A 752 -17.32 4.57 12.29
N GLY A 753 -17.18 5.86 12.61
CA GLY A 753 -17.59 6.97 11.74
C GLY A 753 -16.35 7.70 11.27
N THR A 754 -16.25 8.02 9.98
CA THR A 754 -15.13 8.78 9.43
C THR A 754 -15.51 9.62 8.22
N VAL A 755 -14.69 10.61 7.88
CA VAL A 755 -14.79 11.41 6.66
C VAL A 755 -13.62 11.09 5.74
N CYS A 756 -13.88 10.98 4.44
CA CYS A 756 -12.83 11.08 3.45
C CYS A 756 -13.34 11.92 2.27
N SER A 757 -12.59 12.95 1.91
CA SER A 757 -12.91 13.72 0.72
C SER A 757 -12.72 12.86 -0.53
N THR A 758 -13.65 12.97 -1.48
CA THR A 758 -13.55 12.40 -2.83
C THR A 758 -12.84 13.36 -3.80
N ILE A 759 -12.55 14.60 -3.39
CA ILE A 759 -11.73 15.55 -4.16
C ILE A 759 -10.39 14.90 -4.53
N GLU A 760 -10.09 14.87 -5.83
CA GLU A 760 -8.86 14.30 -6.38
C GLU A 760 -7.69 15.29 -6.40
N ARG A 761 -7.99 16.61 -6.47
CA ARG A 761 -6.99 17.68 -6.49
C ARG A 761 -7.14 18.59 -5.29
N ILE A 762 -6.22 18.47 -4.33
CA ILE A 762 -6.08 19.39 -3.21
C ILE A 762 -4.59 19.69 -3.04
N GLY A 763 -4.21 20.97 -3.00
CA GLY A 763 -2.81 21.39 -2.91
C GLY A 763 -2.19 21.27 -1.51
N VAL A 764 -2.89 20.62 -0.57
CA VAL A 764 -2.50 20.51 0.84
C VAL A 764 -2.78 19.12 1.39
N GLY A 765 -2.02 18.75 2.42
CA GLY A 765 -2.42 17.68 3.31
C GLY A 765 -3.64 18.09 4.14
N TYR A 766 -4.49 17.14 4.50
CA TYR A 766 -5.67 17.37 5.34
C TYR A 766 -5.76 16.33 6.44
N ILE A 767 -5.86 16.75 7.70
CA ILE A 767 -5.96 15.85 8.85
C ILE A 767 -7.19 16.21 9.67
N ASN A 768 -8.08 15.25 9.89
CA ASN A 768 -9.27 15.42 10.72
C ASN A 768 -9.30 14.36 11.83
N GLN A 769 -9.24 14.83 13.09
CA GLN A 769 -9.34 13.98 14.28
C GLN A 769 -10.76 13.99 14.84
N ARG A 770 -11.22 12.85 15.37
CA ARG A 770 -12.47 12.70 16.12
C ARG A 770 -12.30 11.67 17.23
N GLN A 771 -13.23 11.63 18.18
CA GLN A 771 -13.22 10.57 19.21
C GLN A 771 -13.53 9.20 18.59
N SER A 772 -12.91 8.16 19.12
CA SER A 772 -13.22 6.76 18.79
C SER A 772 -14.63 6.39 19.24
N ALA A 773 -15.32 5.55 18.45
CA ALA A 773 -16.64 5.00 18.78
C ALA A 773 -16.64 4.21 20.11
N ARG A 774 -15.46 3.77 20.58
CA ARG A 774 -15.29 3.00 21.83
C ARG A 774 -15.55 3.81 23.10
N GLY A 775 -15.54 5.14 23.04
CA GLY A 775 -15.72 6.00 24.22
C GLY A 775 -14.56 5.97 25.24
N ASP A 776 -13.45 5.29 24.92
CA ASP A 776 -12.25 5.15 25.77
C ASP A 776 -11.34 6.39 25.79
N GLY A 777 -11.72 7.45 25.06
CA GLY A 777 -10.98 8.70 24.95
C GLY A 777 -9.87 8.70 23.89
N SER A 778 -9.64 7.56 23.21
CA SER A 778 -8.78 7.49 22.02
C SER A 778 -9.38 8.25 20.84
N TRP A 779 -8.55 8.56 19.85
CA TRP A 779 -8.96 9.26 18.62
C TRP A 779 -8.86 8.36 17.39
N THR A 780 -9.80 8.58 16.47
CA THR A 780 -9.71 8.18 15.07
C THR A 780 -9.27 9.40 14.26
N VAL A 781 -8.23 9.26 13.44
CA VAL A 781 -7.70 10.35 12.61
C VAL A 781 -7.71 9.94 11.15
N SER A 782 -8.55 10.60 10.35
CA SER A 782 -8.50 10.50 8.88
C SER A 782 -7.53 11.53 8.33
N ALA A 783 -6.62 11.10 7.47
CA ALA A 783 -5.59 11.93 6.87
C ALA A 783 -5.57 11.78 5.34
N ILE A 784 -5.33 12.87 4.63
CA ILE A 784 -5.01 12.93 3.21
C ILE A 784 -3.60 13.54 3.16
N LEU A 785 -2.60 12.76 2.73
CA LEU A 785 -1.19 13.07 2.91
C LEU A 785 -0.43 12.86 1.60
N TRP A 786 0.63 13.63 1.37
CA TRP A 786 1.63 13.25 0.38
C TRP A 786 2.53 12.12 0.95
N PRO A 787 3.16 11.28 0.10
CA PRO A 787 3.87 10.08 0.54
C PRO A 787 4.95 10.34 1.59
N GLU A 788 5.71 11.41 1.46
CA GLU A 788 6.80 11.80 2.37
C GLU A 788 6.28 12.17 3.75
N LEU A 789 5.08 12.76 3.87
CA LEU A 789 4.45 13.05 5.16
C LEU A 789 3.80 11.81 5.77
N ALA A 790 3.25 10.91 4.97
CA ALA A 790 2.82 9.60 5.46
C ALA A 790 4.01 8.83 6.04
N ALA A 791 5.11 8.71 5.28
CA ALA A 791 6.34 8.07 5.73
C ALA A 791 6.93 8.73 6.99
N ALA A 792 6.93 10.06 7.10
CA ALA A 792 7.42 10.77 8.29
C ALA A 792 6.53 10.58 9.54
N ILE A 793 5.22 10.37 9.36
CA ILE A 793 4.28 10.03 10.44
C ILE A 793 4.44 8.57 10.86
N GLU A 794 4.59 7.65 9.90
CA GLU A 794 4.65 6.20 10.11
C GLU A 794 6.01 5.73 10.67
N SER A 795 7.10 6.44 10.35
CA SER A 795 8.44 6.22 10.90
C SER A 795 8.72 6.97 12.21
N ASP A 796 7.75 7.70 12.77
CA ASP A 796 7.97 8.46 14.00
C ASP A 796 8.12 7.55 15.23
N SER A 797 9.24 7.73 15.96
CA SER A 797 9.64 6.91 17.11
C SER A 797 8.72 7.00 18.32
N ASP A 798 7.88 8.03 18.44
CA ASP A 798 6.91 8.12 19.53
C ASP A 798 5.66 7.25 19.26
N HIS A 799 5.52 6.69 18.05
CA HIS A 799 4.42 5.80 17.62
C HIS A 799 3.01 6.31 17.98
N VAL A 800 2.83 7.63 17.96
CA VAL A 800 1.55 8.29 18.27
C VAL A 800 0.47 7.89 17.26
N PHE A 801 0.83 7.79 15.99
CA PHE A 801 -0.05 7.35 14.92
C PHE A 801 0.10 5.85 14.70
N GLN A 802 -0.97 5.10 14.98
CA GLN A 802 -1.03 3.67 14.75
C GLN A 802 -1.97 3.41 13.57
N PRO A 803 -1.60 2.57 12.57
CA PRO A 803 -2.51 2.20 11.49
C PRO A 803 -3.85 1.67 12.02
N MET A 804 -4.97 2.07 11.40
CA MET A 804 -6.29 1.56 11.79
C MET A 804 -6.45 0.10 11.35
N TYR A 805 -6.87 -0.75 12.28
CA TYR A 805 -7.04 -2.19 12.12
C TYR A 805 -8.39 -2.63 12.72
N ALA A 806 -8.92 -3.78 12.29
CA ALA A 806 -10.22 -4.28 12.74
C ALA A 806 -10.33 -4.48 14.27
N ASN A 807 -9.23 -4.82 14.94
CA ASN A 807 -9.18 -4.96 16.40
C ASN A 807 -9.43 -3.62 17.14
N HIS A 808 -8.95 -2.49 16.60
CA HIS A 808 -9.23 -1.15 17.13
C HIS A 808 -10.72 -0.80 17.02
N LEU A 809 -11.45 -1.43 16.09
CA LEU A 809 -12.88 -1.26 15.85
C LEU A 809 -13.73 -2.37 16.50
N GLN A 810 -13.10 -3.33 17.20
CA GLN A 810 -13.78 -4.48 17.80
C GLN A 810 -14.69 -5.22 16.79
N LEU A 811 -14.11 -5.58 15.63
CA LEU A 811 -14.72 -6.31 14.51
C LEU A 811 -14.20 -7.75 14.36
#